data_AF-A0A2D6N7F6-F1
#
_entry.id   AF-A0A2D6N7F6-F1
#
_cell.length_a   1.000
_cell.length_b   1.000
_cell.length_c   1.000
_cell.angle_alpha   90.00
_cell.angle_beta   90.00
_cell.angle_gamma   90.00
#
_symmetry.space_group_name_H-M   'P 1'
#
loop_
_entity.id
_entity.type
_entity.pdbx_description
1 polymer ?
#
loop_
_entity_poly.entity_id
_entity_poly.type
_entity_poly.pdbx_seq_one_letter_code
_entity_poly.pdbx_strand_id
1 'polypeptide(L)'
;MSELQDPTPSPGTLAVGQELDCELLVVGGGLAGVCTALAAARHGAQVILVQDRPVLGGNSSSEIRVAPVGADVHRFRSARETGTVEELFLEARARIYGGEQTRNGEPYALWDLILKEKVEAEPTIRLFLNCRAVDIETAATSDSAGYTTRIAAVLAVQTSTEKVYRFRPKLVVDATGDGSIAFRAGAPYRMGREARREFDEWRAPEEPDQEKLGSSMMFSARDAGRPVPFTPPPWAYRFPTEESLANRNHRRINSGYWWIEWGGHLDTIADNETIRDELTKGILGVWDHIKNHCIHKDESANFYLDWVGQIPGKRESRRFEGDYILTQRDVEEQRVFPDQVAYGGWPIDLHPSRGILQTNVEPCDNPQLPGLYSIPFRCLYSRAVSNLFLTGRTISVTHAAFGSTRVQKTGAVAGQAVGTASVFCLAAGLAPREWAAESERLTELQQALLRDGCYLIGLRNEDSADLAPTATAAASSEATMVQLVPADGTGALPLTTTRVQAFIWSGGRLDAVQLLLANSGDAPTSVHLELKPSRHLHDFEPCNALSTHNVTLAPGNRTWVSLPVGQELAPGCYFVQAEPEDPMGSAAWAHSPEEPVGTQAAEWAAEACGAGGVPGLWHMTRGGLLFRLQPSSLPYGPANVLSGVTRPVSAANVWISDPTAGVPSSEHPQWLELDFGQTVRLDQVELTFDSNLDLPFREPKEAPITTLVRDYRLLAQPASGAPWEDVLAESGNYQRRRVHRLEDRAVRRLRLEVTATNGAPVARVAEVRAYPSAP
;
A
#
# COMPACT_ATOMS: atom_id res chain seq x y z
N MET A 1 -29.56 -42.55 24.74
CA MET A 1 -28.56 -43.62 24.94
C MET A 1 -28.35 -44.31 23.61
N SER A 2 -27.38 -43.82 22.84
CA SER A 2 -26.74 -44.55 21.73
C SER A 2 -25.24 -44.32 21.95
N GLU A 3 -24.51 -45.42 22.14
CA GLU A 3 -23.10 -45.44 22.51
C GLU A 3 -22.22 -44.74 21.45
N LEU A 4 -21.59 -43.64 21.84
CA LEU A 4 -20.39 -43.13 21.20
C LEU A 4 -19.23 -43.95 21.75
N GLN A 5 -18.81 -44.98 21.01
CA GLN A 5 -17.50 -45.60 21.22
C GLN A 5 -16.44 -44.63 20.68
N ASP A 6 -15.76 -43.96 21.60
CA ASP A 6 -14.58 -43.15 21.32
C ASP A 6 -13.37 -44.11 21.17
N PRO A 7 -12.71 -44.21 20.00
CA PRO A 7 -11.50 -45.01 19.88
C PRO A 7 -10.38 -44.30 20.65
N THR A 8 -9.97 -44.89 21.77
CA THR A 8 -8.80 -44.43 22.52
C THR A 8 -7.56 -44.55 21.63
N PRO A 9 -6.88 -43.45 21.27
CA PRO A 9 -5.71 -43.54 20.40
C PRO A 9 -4.55 -44.25 21.14
N SER A 10 -3.89 -45.16 20.44
CA SER A 10 -2.68 -45.84 20.93
C SER A 10 -1.56 -44.82 21.20
N PRO A 11 -0.83 -44.91 22.34
CA PRO A 11 0.26 -44.00 22.63
C PRO A 11 1.41 -44.21 21.63
N GLY A 12 1.66 -43.21 20.77
CA GLY A 12 2.82 -43.21 19.85
C GLY A 12 2.59 -42.57 18.48
N THR A 13 1.36 -42.22 18.11
CA THR A 13 1.08 -41.53 16.84
C THR A 13 -0.06 -40.53 17.07
N LEU A 14 0.13 -39.27 16.66
CA LEU A 14 -0.95 -38.28 16.66
C LEU A 14 -2.06 -38.80 15.75
N ALA A 15 -3.13 -39.35 16.32
CA ALA A 15 -4.26 -39.84 15.54
C ALA A 15 -4.90 -38.65 14.81
N VAL A 16 -4.97 -38.73 13.47
CA VAL A 16 -5.66 -37.71 12.67
C VAL A 16 -7.13 -37.71 13.09
N GLY A 17 -7.57 -36.63 13.71
CA GLY A 17 -8.94 -36.51 14.23
C GLY A 17 -9.96 -36.13 13.16
N GLN A 18 -9.54 -35.41 12.11
CA GLN A 18 -10.41 -34.99 11.01
C GLN A 18 -9.64 -34.84 9.67
N GLU A 19 -10.17 -35.44 8.60
CA GLU A 19 -9.72 -35.21 7.22
C GLU A 19 -10.65 -34.25 6.51
N LEU A 20 -10.10 -33.28 5.79
CA LEU A 20 -10.86 -32.23 5.12
C LEU A 20 -10.33 -31.98 3.72
N ASP A 21 -11.18 -32.19 2.71
CA ASP A 21 -10.91 -31.74 1.34
C ASP A 21 -11.12 -30.24 1.23
N CYS A 22 -10.26 -29.56 0.47
CA CYS A 22 -10.47 -28.17 0.13
C CYS A 22 -9.96 -27.83 -1.26
N GLU A 23 -10.56 -26.81 -1.87
CA GLU A 23 -10.10 -26.33 -3.16
C GLU A 23 -8.84 -25.50 -2.99
N LEU A 24 -8.90 -24.52 -2.09
CA LEU A 24 -7.77 -23.68 -1.73
C LEU A 24 -7.45 -23.81 -0.24
N LEU A 25 -6.19 -24.16 0.07
CA LEU A 25 -5.65 -24.07 1.42
C LEU A 25 -4.70 -22.88 1.51
N VAL A 26 -5.03 -21.91 2.34
CA VAL A 26 -4.17 -20.77 2.67
C VAL A 26 -3.58 -21.00 4.06
N VAL A 27 -2.25 -21.11 4.15
CA VAL A 27 -1.55 -21.30 5.44
C VAL A 27 -0.81 -20.01 5.80
N GLY A 28 -1.24 -19.36 6.88
CA GLY A 28 -0.73 -18.09 7.38
C GLY A 28 -1.79 -16.98 7.33
N GLY A 29 -2.20 -16.49 8.50
CA GLY A 29 -3.21 -15.45 8.69
C GLY A 29 -2.65 -14.02 8.75
N GLY A 30 -1.49 -13.75 8.13
CA GLY A 30 -0.99 -12.39 7.93
C GLY A 30 -1.81 -11.63 6.87
N LEU A 31 -1.56 -10.33 6.67
CA LEU A 31 -2.34 -9.54 5.71
C LEU A 31 -2.35 -10.12 4.28
N ALA A 32 -1.23 -10.71 3.83
CA ALA A 32 -1.17 -11.42 2.55
C ALA A 32 -2.14 -12.61 2.50
N GLY A 33 -2.16 -13.46 3.53
CA GLY A 33 -3.04 -14.63 3.57
C GLY A 33 -4.52 -14.26 3.78
N VAL A 34 -4.80 -13.23 4.59
CA VAL A 34 -6.17 -12.70 4.74
C VAL A 34 -6.69 -12.16 3.40
N CYS A 35 -5.92 -11.32 2.70
CA CYS A 35 -6.32 -10.79 1.40
C CYS A 35 -6.43 -11.88 0.33
N THR A 36 -5.58 -12.92 0.38
CA THR A 36 -5.70 -14.11 -0.47
C THR A 36 -7.03 -14.82 -0.26
N ALA A 37 -7.37 -15.12 1.01
CA ALA A 37 -8.56 -15.87 1.36
C ALA A 37 -9.84 -15.09 0.99
N LEU A 38 -9.89 -13.80 1.30
CA LEU A 38 -11.01 -12.92 0.93
C LEU A 38 -11.18 -12.83 -0.59
N ALA A 39 -10.10 -12.60 -1.34
CA ALA A 39 -10.18 -12.50 -2.79
C ALA A 39 -10.66 -13.82 -3.42
N ALA A 40 -10.09 -14.96 -3.03
CA ALA A 40 -10.51 -16.26 -3.54
C ALA A 40 -11.99 -16.58 -3.22
N ALA A 41 -12.42 -16.31 -1.97
CA ALA A 41 -13.79 -16.55 -1.53
C ALA A 41 -14.83 -15.69 -2.26
N ARG A 42 -14.53 -14.40 -2.46
CA ARG A 42 -15.40 -13.46 -3.20
C ARG A 42 -15.55 -13.81 -4.68
N HIS A 43 -14.55 -14.50 -5.25
CA HIS A 43 -14.59 -15.10 -6.58
C HIS A 43 -15.15 -16.53 -6.59
N GLY A 44 -15.66 -17.02 -5.47
CA GLY A 44 -16.46 -18.25 -5.38
C GLY A 44 -15.74 -19.53 -4.95
N ALA A 45 -14.44 -19.48 -4.64
CA ALA A 45 -13.71 -20.67 -4.17
C ALA A 45 -14.09 -21.05 -2.73
N GLN A 46 -14.04 -22.36 -2.44
CA GLN A 46 -14.05 -22.87 -1.06
C GLN A 46 -12.64 -22.80 -0.46
N VAL A 47 -12.49 -22.02 0.60
CA VAL A 47 -11.19 -21.69 1.19
C VAL A 47 -11.09 -22.24 2.61
N ILE A 48 -9.99 -22.93 2.91
CA ILE A 48 -9.55 -23.16 4.28
C ILE A 48 -8.41 -22.19 4.60
N LEU A 49 -8.60 -21.34 5.60
CA LEU A 49 -7.56 -20.44 6.11
C LEU A 49 -7.04 -20.96 7.46
N VAL A 50 -5.75 -21.30 7.51
CA VAL A 50 -5.09 -21.84 8.70
C VAL A 50 -4.13 -20.79 9.27
N GLN A 51 -4.27 -20.48 10.55
CA GLN A 51 -3.40 -19.55 11.28
C GLN A 51 -2.94 -20.19 12.59
N ASP A 52 -1.63 -20.14 12.83
CA ASP A 52 -0.97 -20.84 13.95
C ASP A 52 -1.26 -20.21 15.33
N ARG A 53 -1.83 -19.01 15.35
CA ARG A 53 -2.07 -18.17 16.54
C ARG A 53 -3.55 -17.76 16.68
N PRO A 54 -3.96 -17.16 17.81
CA PRO A 54 -5.37 -16.86 18.08
C PRO A 54 -5.93 -15.66 17.32
N VAL A 55 -5.08 -14.88 16.63
CA VAL A 55 -5.49 -13.67 15.90
C VAL A 55 -4.91 -13.63 14.49
N LEU A 56 -5.58 -12.87 13.61
CA LEU A 56 -5.15 -12.55 12.27
C LEU A 56 -4.30 -11.26 12.25
N GLY A 57 -3.63 -10.98 11.14
CA GLY A 57 -2.82 -9.79 10.91
C GLY A 57 -1.31 -10.05 10.85
N GLY A 58 -0.84 -11.18 11.37
CA GLY A 58 0.59 -11.53 11.33
C GLY A 58 1.40 -10.47 12.09
N ASN A 59 2.39 -9.83 11.45
CA ASN A 59 3.19 -8.78 12.09
C ASN A 59 2.36 -7.55 12.52
N SER A 60 1.19 -7.29 11.94
CA SER A 60 0.29 -6.19 12.37
C SER A 60 -0.75 -6.59 13.40
N SER A 61 -0.75 -7.84 13.84
CA SER A 61 -1.63 -8.26 14.91
C SER A 61 -1.30 -7.56 16.22
N SER A 62 -2.23 -7.61 17.17
CA SER A 62 -2.01 -7.12 18.54
C SER A 62 -0.86 -7.80 19.29
N GLU A 63 -0.42 -8.97 18.81
CA GLU A 63 0.68 -9.76 19.37
C GLU A 63 2.07 -9.19 19.04
N ILE A 64 2.22 -8.54 17.88
CA ILE A 64 3.52 -8.08 17.33
C ILE A 64 3.55 -6.55 17.16
N ARG A 65 2.43 -5.94 16.76
CA ARG A 65 2.23 -4.47 16.69
C ARG A 65 3.17 -3.72 15.74
N VAL A 66 3.59 -4.35 14.64
CA VAL A 66 4.23 -3.63 13.53
C VAL A 66 3.14 -2.99 12.68
N ALA A 67 3.12 -1.66 12.64
CA ALA A 67 2.16 -0.90 11.88
C ALA A 67 2.25 -1.23 10.37
N PRO A 68 1.12 -1.58 9.72
CA PRO A 68 1.10 -1.78 8.27
C PRO A 68 1.51 -0.53 7.49
N VAL A 69 2.52 -0.69 6.65
CA VAL A 69 3.03 0.35 5.76
C VAL A 69 3.15 -0.17 4.33
N GLY A 70 3.33 0.75 3.38
CA GLY A 70 3.41 0.48 1.95
C GLY A 70 3.93 1.67 1.17
N ALA A 71 3.60 1.72 -0.11
CA ALA A 71 4.09 2.71 -1.07
C ALA A 71 3.75 4.17 -0.73
N ASP A 72 2.75 4.42 0.13
CA ASP A 72 2.30 5.76 0.52
C ASP A 72 3.17 6.45 1.59
N VAL A 73 4.09 5.73 2.24
CA VAL A 73 4.80 6.24 3.43
C VAL A 73 6.01 7.12 3.07
N HIS A 74 6.46 7.12 1.81
CA HIS A 74 7.62 7.89 1.36
C HIS A 74 7.34 8.71 0.10
N ARG A 75 6.66 9.85 0.32
CA ARG A 75 6.61 11.04 -0.57
C ARG A 75 5.90 10.89 -1.93
N PHE A 76 5.64 9.68 -2.42
CA PHE A 76 4.83 9.46 -3.63
C PHE A 76 3.36 9.78 -3.36
N ARG A 77 2.81 10.69 -4.14
CA ARG A 77 1.39 11.02 -4.03
C ARG A 77 0.57 9.95 -4.75
N SER A 78 -0.60 9.65 -4.19
CA SER A 78 -1.59 8.71 -4.72
C SER A 78 -1.06 7.28 -4.95
N ALA A 79 0.01 6.92 -4.25
CA ALA A 79 0.69 5.62 -4.36
C ALA A 79 0.08 4.52 -3.48
N ARG A 80 -0.82 4.88 -2.57
CA ARG A 80 -1.43 3.96 -1.59
C ARG A 80 -2.05 2.72 -2.24
N GLU A 81 -1.76 1.57 -1.67
CA GLU A 81 -2.31 0.28 -2.09
C GLU A 81 -3.84 0.27 -1.97
N THR A 82 -4.52 -0.14 -3.04
CA THR A 82 -5.99 -0.29 -3.08
C THR A 82 -6.43 -1.72 -3.31
N GLY A 83 -7.74 -1.97 -3.26
CA GLY A 83 -8.34 -3.30 -3.25
C GLY A 83 -8.78 -3.67 -1.84
N THR A 84 -8.70 -4.96 -1.51
CA THR A 84 -9.13 -5.51 -0.21
C THR A 84 -8.38 -4.86 0.95
N VAL A 85 -7.09 -4.57 0.79
CA VAL A 85 -6.29 -3.94 1.85
C VAL A 85 -6.83 -2.55 2.23
N GLU A 86 -7.23 -1.74 1.26
CA GLU A 86 -7.82 -0.41 1.49
C GLU A 86 -9.18 -0.52 2.18
N GLU A 87 -10.02 -1.49 1.79
CA GLU A 87 -11.30 -1.76 2.46
C GLU A 87 -11.10 -2.04 3.96
N LEU A 88 -10.13 -2.90 4.30
CA LEU A 88 -9.80 -3.23 5.69
C LEU A 88 -9.33 -2.00 6.47
N PHE A 89 -8.48 -1.16 5.90
CA PHE A 89 -8.00 0.05 6.57
C PHE A 89 -9.07 1.14 6.70
N LEU A 90 -9.97 1.29 5.72
CA LEU A 90 -11.10 2.20 5.84
C LEU A 90 -12.07 1.75 6.93
N GLU A 91 -12.30 0.44 7.04
CA GLU A 91 -13.08 -0.16 8.13
C GLU A 91 -12.45 0.14 9.50
N ALA A 92 -11.15 -0.13 9.62
CA ALA A 92 -10.38 0.18 10.82
C ALA A 92 -10.50 1.66 11.17
N ARG A 93 -10.21 2.56 10.23
CA ARG A 93 -10.25 4.00 10.44
C ARG A 93 -11.63 4.50 10.88
N ALA A 94 -12.71 3.96 10.32
CA ALA A 94 -14.07 4.36 10.67
C ALA A 94 -14.47 3.91 12.09
N ARG A 95 -14.04 2.73 12.54
CA ARG A 95 -14.45 2.16 13.85
C ARG A 95 -13.51 2.51 15.01
N ILE A 96 -12.24 2.80 14.71
CA ILE A 96 -11.16 2.94 15.69
C ILE A 96 -10.85 4.42 16.02
N TYR A 97 -11.56 5.35 15.40
CA TYR A 97 -11.31 6.78 15.56
C TYR A 97 -11.48 7.32 16.99
N GLY A 98 -10.64 8.30 17.35
CA GLY A 98 -10.76 9.08 18.60
C GLY A 98 -10.05 8.53 19.84
N GLY A 99 -9.44 7.34 19.78
CA GLY A 99 -8.57 6.83 20.87
C GLY A 99 -7.22 7.55 20.95
N GLU A 100 -6.58 7.55 22.12
CA GLU A 100 -5.18 8.02 22.28
C GLU A 100 -4.25 7.11 21.45
N GLN A 101 -3.87 7.59 20.25
CA GLN A 101 -3.09 6.80 19.30
C GLN A 101 -1.61 6.89 19.63
N THR A 102 -0.95 5.73 19.73
CA THR A 102 0.51 5.68 19.71
C THR A 102 0.98 5.37 18.29
N ARG A 103 2.23 5.72 17.93
CA ARG A 103 2.80 5.46 16.58
C ARG A 103 2.75 3.98 16.18
N ASN A 104 2.68 3.11 17.18
CA ASN A 104 2.53 1.67 17.07
C ASN A 104 1.30 1.25 17.88
N GLY A 105 0.14 1.82 17.61
CA GLY A 105 -1.03 1.53 18.44
C GLY A 105 -2.29 2.25 18.02
N GLU A 106 -2.83 1.81 16.87
CA GLU A 106 -4.26 1.51 16.85
C GLU A 106 -4.58 0.63 18.08
N PRO A 107 -5.79 0.62 18.65
CA PRO A 107 -6.25 -0.51 19.43
C PRO A 107 -6.20 -1.76 18.54
N TYR A 108 -5.02 -2.40 18.45
CA TYR A 108 -4.76 -3.54 17.57
C TYR A 108 -5.70 -4.70 17.85
N ALA A 109 -6.23 -4.79 19.07
CA ALA A 109 -7.28 -5.75 19.38
C ALA A 109 -8.53 -5.53 18.50
N LEU A 110 -8.93 -4.29 18.22
CA LEU A 110 -10.01 -4.00 17.28
C LEU A 110 -9.59 -4.31 15.84
N TRP A 111 -8.34 -4.04 15.46
CA TRP A 111 -7.82 -4.44 14.15
C TRP A 111 -7.92 -5.96 13.93
N ASP A 112 -7.47 -6.76 14.90
CA ASP A 112 -7.57 -8.22 14.85
C ASP A 112 -9.01 -8.70 14.69
N LEU A 113 -9.94 -8.07 15.42
CA LEU A 113 -11.37 -8.38 15.36
C LEU A 113 -11.98 -8.00 14.01
N ILE A 114 -11.59 -6.86 13.42
CA ILE A 114 -12.03 -6.44 12.08
C ILE A 114 -11.57 -7.43 11.02
N LEU A 115 -10.30 -7.86 11.07
CA LEU A 115 -9.79 -8.87 10.15
C LEU A 115 -10.57 -10.18 10.28
N LYS A 116 -10.84 -10.62 11.52
CA LYS A 116 -11.62 -11.83 11.79
C LYS A 116 -13.06 -11.72 11.30
N GLU A 117 -13.73 -10.60 11.59
CA GLU A 117 -15.10 -10.31 11.13
C GLU A 117 -15.20 -10.37 9.61
N LYS A 118 -14.27 -9.72 8.90
CA LYS A 118 -14.25 -9.71 7.44
C LYS A 118 -14.05 -11.11 6.86
N VAL A 119 -13.18 -11.92 7.46
CA VAL A 119 -12.98 -13.32 7.04
C VAL A 119 -14.22 -14.18 7.31
N GLU A 120 -14.84 -14.04 8.49
CA GLU A 120 -16.02 -14.84 8.85
C GLU A 120 -17.30 -14.40 8.15
N ALA A 121 -17.35 -13.16 7.63
CA ALA A 121 -18.44 -12.67 6.80
C ALA A 121 -18.52 -13.39 5.44
N GLU A 122 -17.41 -13.97 4.97
CA GLU A 122 -17.37 -14.74 3.73
C GLU A 122 -17.75 -16.21 3.98
N PRO A 123 -18.92 -16.69 3.51
CA PRO A 123 -19.46 -17.99 3.90
C PRO A 123 -18.68 -19.19 3.37
N THR A 124 -17.83 -18.99 2.36
CA THR A 124 -16.99 -20.04 1.76
C THR A 124 -15.61 -20.14 2.41
N ILE A 125 -15.30 -19.32 3.42
CA ILE A 125 -14.07 -19.44 4.20
C ILE A 125 -14.33 -20.23 5.48
N ARG A 126 -13.54 -21.28 5.70
CA ARG A 126 -13.42 -21.96 6.98
C ARG A 126 -12.13 -21.58 7.66
N LEU A 127 -12.22 -20.81 8.74
CA LEU A 127 -11.09 -20.30 9.50
C LEU A 127 -10.68 -21.27 10.63
N PHE A 128 -9.38 -21.57 10.71
CA PHE A 128 -8.75 -22.34 11.79
C PHE A 128 -7.67 -21.52 12.49
N LEU A 129 -8.01 -21.00 13.67
CA LEU A 129 -7.06 -20.30 14.57
C LEU A 129 -6.37 -21.29 15.52
N ASN A 130 -5.23 -20.88 16.07
CA ASN A 130 -4.37 -21.73 16.92
C ASN A 130 -4.00 -23.06 16.26
N CYS A 131 -4.00 -23.11 14.93
CA CYS A 131 -3.85 -24.31 14.13
C CYS A 131 -2.55 -24.20 13.34
N ARG A 132 -1.53 -24.94 13.77
CA ARG A 132 -0.19 -24.89 13.18
C ARG A 132 -0.03 -26.04 12.21
N ALA A 133 0.31 -25.75 10.96
CA ALA A 133 0.81 -26.77 10.05
C ALA A 133 2.16 -27.29 10.55
N VAL A 134 2.25 -28.60 10.77
CA VAL A 134 3.42 -29.25 11.36
C VAL A 134 4.19 -30.07 10.33
N ASP A 135 3.47 -30.66 9.37
CA ASP A 135 4.04 -31.55 8.36
C ASP A 135 3.21 -31.53 7.08
N ILE A 136 3.73 -32.13 6.01
CA ILE A 136 3.02 -32.28 4.73
C ILE A 136 3.25 -33.66 4.15
N GLU A 137 2.39 -34.02 3.21
CA GLU A 137 2.57 -35.19 2.36
C GLU A 137 2.72 -34.74 0.91
N THR A 138 3.66 -35.32 0.21
CA THR A 138 3.97 -34.99 -1.17
C THR A 138 3.89 -36.21 -2.07
N ALA A 139 3.61 -35.96 -3.34
CA ALA A 139 3.73 -36.92 -4.42
C ALA A 139 4.79 -36.42 -5.40
N ALA A 140 5.65 -37.32 -5.89
CA ALA A 140 6.51 -37.00 -7.02
C ALA A 140 5.65 -36.74 -8.25
N THR A 141 6.00 -35.71 -9.02
CA THR A 141 5.43 -35.44 -10.33
C THR A 141 6.55 -35.24 -11.34
N SER A 142 6.27 -35.54 -12.61
CA SER A 142 7.15 -35.23 -13.72
C SER A 142 6.27 -34.83 -14.89
N ASP A 143 6.05 -33.53 -15.05
CA ASP A 143 5.26 -32.97 -16.13
C ASP A 143 6.12 -32.15 -17.09
N SER A 144 5.53 -31.78 -18.23
CA SER A 144 6.17 -30.93 -19.24
C SER A 144 6.49 -29.52 -18.73
N ALA A 145 5.86 -29.10 -17.63
CA ALA A 145 6.13 -27.82 -16.98
C ALA A 145 7.33 -27.87 -16.03
N GLY A 146 8.00 -29.03 -15.89
CA GLY A 146 9.24 -29.17 -15.12
C GLY A 146 9.04 -29.22 -13.60
N TYR A 147 7.81 -29.47 -13.13
CA TYR A 147 7.58 -29.68 -11.71
C TYR A 147 8.13 -31.04 -11.26
N THR A 148 8.58 -31.09 -10.01
CA THR A 148 9.13 -32.31 -9.39
C THR A 148 8.25 -32.84 -8.28
N THR A 149 7.44 -31.97 -7.66
CA THR A 149 6.67 -32.29 -6.47
C THR A 149 5.25 -31.71 -6.53
N ARG A 150 4.28 -32.42 -5.97
CA ARG A 150 2.92 -31.92 -5.70
C ARG A 150 2.58 -32.15 -4.23
N ILE A 151 1.97 -31.17 -3.56
CA ILE A 151 1.49 -31.31 -2.17
C ILE A 151 0.17 -32.08 -2.19
N ALA A 152 0.15 -33.27 -1.59
CA ALA A 152 -1.03 -34.12 -1.47
C ALA A 152 -1.87 -33.78 -0.23
N ALA A 153 -1.21 -33.49 0.90
CA ALA A 153 -1.89 -33.09 2.13
C ALA A 153 -1.01 -32.18 3.00
N VAL A 154 -1.65 -31.42 3.89
CA VAL A 154 -1.01 -30.66 4.96
C VAL A 154 -1.55 -31.14 6.30
N LEU A 155 -0.66 -31.55 7.19
CA LEU A 155 -0.98 -31.97 8.55
C LEU A 155 -0.85 -30.78 9.49
N ALA A 156 -1.90 -30.54 10.28
CA ALA A 156 -1.93 -29.43 11.23
C ALA A 156 -2.44 -29.87 12.60
N VAL A 157 -1.91 -29.23 13.65
CA VAL A 157 -2.33 -29.45 15.04
C VAL A 157 -2.95 -28.16 15.55
N GLN A 158 -4.17 -28.25 16.08
CA GLN A 158 -4.82 -27.16 16.77
C GLN A 158 -4.58 -27.26 18.27
N THR A 159 -3.64 -26.45 18.77
CA THR A 159 -3.14 -26.54 20.15
C THR A 159 -4.24 -26.34 21.18
N SER A 160 -5.25 -25.51 20.89
CA SER A 160 -6.33 -25.20 21.83
C SER A 160 -7.33 -26.35 22.03
N THR A 161 -7.37 -27.33 21.13
CA THR A 161 -8.34 -28.43 21.16
C THR A 161 -7.69 -29.80 21.06
N GLU A 162 -6.36 -29.85 20.93
CA GLU A 162 -5.55 -31.05 20.68
C GLU A 162 -5.97 -31.82 19.42
N LYS A 163 -6.76 -31.18 18.53
CA LYS A 163 -7.22 -31.79 17.28
C LYS A 163 -6.10 -31.80 16.24
N VAL A 164 -6.02 -32.91 15.53
CA VAL A 164 -5.12 -33.07 14.39
C VAL A 164 -5.95 -33.10 13.12
N TYR A 165 -5.62 -32.23 12.18
CA TYR A 165 -6.28 -32.09 10.89
C TYR A 165 -5.36 -32.55 9.78
N ARG A 166 -5.95 -33.20 8.78
CA ARG A 166 -5.32 -33.51 7.50
C ARG A 166 -6.09 -32.81 6.40
N PHE A 167 -5.52 -31.74 5.85
CA PHE A 167 -6.11 -30.99 4.75
C PHE A 167 -5.66 -31.57 3.42
N ARG A 168 -6.57 -31.83 2.48
CA ARG A 168 -6.30 -32.36 1.13
C ARG A 168 -6.65 -31.31 0.06
N PRO A 169 -5.71 -30.41 -0.27
CA PRO A 169 -5.96 -29.28 -1.15
C PRO A 169 -5.81 -29.60 -2.65
N LYS A 170 -6.62 -28.95 -3.49
CA LYS A 170 -6.31 -28.82 -4.93
C LYS A 170 -5.13 -27.87 -5.13
N LEU A 171 -5.19 -26.67 -4.56
CA LEU A 171 -4.13 -25.65 -4.55
C LEU A 171 -3.76 -25.21 -3.13
N VAL A 172 -2.49 -24.87 -2.92
CA VAL A 172 -1.93 -24.42 -1.65
C VAL A 172 -1.30 -23.04 -1.80
N VAL A 173 -1.52 -22.17 -0.82
CA VAL A 173 -0.84 -20.88 -0.71
C VAL A 173 -0.02 -20.86 0.58
N ASP A 174 1.29 -20.68 0.45
CA ASP A 174 2.16 -20.44 1.60
C ASP A 174 2.28 -18.95 1.91
N ALA A 175 1.51 -18.52 2.90
CA ALA A 175 1.50 -17.18 3.48
C ALA A 175 2.08 -17.16 4.92
N THR A 176 2.82 -18.20 5.33
CA THR A 176 3.30 -18.37 6.72
C THR A 176 4.39 -17.38 7.12
N GLY A 177 4.97 -16.68 6.14
CA GLY A 177 6.05 -15.72 6.34
C GLY A 177 7.44 -16.33 6.48
N ASP A 178 7.54 -17.58 6.97
CA ASP A 178 8.77 -18.38 6.99
C ASP A 178 8.85 -19.43 5.87
N GLY A 179 7.80 -19.48 5.04
CA GLY A 179 7.62 -20.44 3.97
C GLY A 179 7.68 -21.88 4.46
N SER A 180 7.02 -22.15 5.58
CA SER A 180 7.12 -23.45 6.26
C SER A 180 6.54 -24.60 5.45
N ILE A 181 5.56 -24.34 4.59
CA ILE A 181 4.94 -25.32 3.69
C ILE A 181 5.81 -25.52 2.46
N ALA A 182 6.22 -24.43 1.82
CA ALA A 182 7.09 -24.45 0.65
C ALA A 182 8.42 -25.16 0.94
N PHE A 183 9.02 -24.88 2.10
CA PHE A 183 10.25 -25.55 2.57
C PHE A 183 10.04 -27.06 2.72
N ARG A 184 8.96 -27.49 3.38
CA ARG A 184 8.65 -28.92 3.56
C ARG A 184 8.35 -29.61 2.25
N ALA A 185 7.81 -28.88 1.27
CA ALA A 185 7.52 -29.39 -0.07
C ALA A 185 8.78 -29.53 -0.94
N GLY A 186 9.95 -29.18 -0.42
CA GLY A 186 11.19 -29.22 -1.18
C GLY A 186 11.29 -28.12 -2.23
N ALA A 187 10.50 -27.04 -2.11
CA ALA A 187 10.62 -25.90 -3.02
C ALA A 187 12.00 -25.25 -2.87
N PRO A 188 12.68 -24.92 -3.98
CA PRO A 188 13.97 -24.22 -3.94
C PRO A 188 13.82 -22.86 -3.27
N TYR A 189 14.78 -22.51 -2.42
CA TYR A 189 14.77 -21.27 -1.67
C TYR A 189 16.18 -20.75 -1.41
N ARG A 190 16.23 -19.48 -1.03
CA ARG A 190 17.42 -18.73 -0.64
C ARG A 190 17.23 -18.19 0.78
N MET A 191 18.35 -18.06 1.49
CA MET A 191 18.40 -17.49 2.83
C MET A 191 19.76 -16.82 3.00
N GLY A 192 19.77 -15.63 3.59
CA GLY A 192 20.98 -14.81 3.70
C GLY A 192 21.08 -13.78 2.58
N ARG A 193 22.31 -13.39 2.19
CA ARG A 193 22.54 -12.45 1.09
C ARG A 193 23.22 -13.15 -0.07
N GLU A 194 22.69 -12.93 -1.26
CA GLU A 194 23.30 -13.38 -2.51
C GLU A 194 24.65 -12.69 -2.76
N ALA A 195 25.49 -13.27 -3.62
CA ALA A 195 26.73 -12.65 -4.04
C ALA A 195 26.44 -11.54 -5.07
N ARG A 196 27.17 -10.43 -5.01
CA ARG A 196 27.06 -9.31 -5.96
C ARG A 196 27.10 -9.77 -7.42
N ARG A 197 28.00 -10.70 -7.74
CA ARG A 197 28.19 -11.23 -9.10
C ARG A 197 27.04 -12.10 -9.62
N GLU A 198 26.12 -12.54 -8.77
CA GLU A 198 25.02 -13.42 -9.18
C GLU A 198 23.89 -12.63 -9.87
N PHE A 199 23.55 -11.46 -9.34
CA PHE A 199 22.46 -10.61 -9.83
C PHE A 199 22.89 -9.19 -10.23
N ASP A 200 24.19 -8.89 -10.17
CA ASP A 200 24.75 -7.56 -10.43
C ASP A 200 24.17 -6.48 -9.47
N GLU A 201 24.06 -6.84 -8.19
CA GLU A 201 23.45 -5.99 -7.15
C GLU A 201 24.53 -5.34 -6.30
N TRP A 202 24.75 -4.04 -6.46
CA TRP A 202 25.83 -3.33 -5.75
C TRP A 202 25.67 -3.33 -4.22
N ARG A 203 24.44 -3.49 -3.70
CA ARG A 203 24.16 -3.60 -2.25
C ARG A 203 24.41 -5.00 -1.69
N ALA A 204 24.55 -6.00 -2.55
CA ALA A 204 24.92 -7.34 -2.14
C ALA A 204 26.42 -7.42 -1.76
N PRO A 205 26.79 -8.31 -0.82
CA PRO A 205 28.19 -8.58 -0.48
C PRO A 205 28.95 -9.19 -1.66
N GLU A 206 30.29 -9.12 -1.64
CA GLU A 206 31.12 -9.71 -2.71
C GLU A 206 30.92 -11.23 -2.83
N GLU A 207 30.91 -11.90 -1.68
CA GLU A 207 30.63 -13.33 -1.53
C GLU A 207 29.32 -13.51 -0.77
N PRO A 208 28.56 -14.58 -1.05
CA PRO A 208 27.29 -14.81 -0.39
C PRO A 208 27.52 -15.14 1.09
N ASP A 209 26.59 -14.73 1.95
CA ASP A 209 26.64 -15.03 3.38
C ASP A 209 25.24 -15.35 3.93
N GLN A 210 25.17 -15.64 5.23
CA GLN A 210 23.94 -16.02 5.92
C GLN A 210 23.31 -14.86 6.71
N GLU A 211 23.79 -13.63 6.50
CA GLU A 211 23.26 -12.44 7.19
C GLU A 211 21.87 -12.09 6.63
N LYS A 212 20.97 -11.68 7.50
CA LYS A 212 19.57 -11.36 7.18
C LYS A 212 19.18 -10.05 7.85
N LEU A 213 18.00 -9.54 7.52
CA LEU A 213 17.31 -8.55 8.34
C LEU A 213 16.89 -9.18 9.67
N GLY A 214 17.14 -8.47 10.77
CA GLY A 214 16.82 -8.92 12.11
C GLY A 214 15.32 -8.92 12.39
N SER A 215 14.95 -9.41 13.57
CA SER A 215 13.58 -9.28 14.07
C SER A 215 13.46 -8.03 14.93
N SER A 216 12.32 -7.37 14.86
CA SER A 216 12.00 -6.23 15.72
C SER A 216 11.06 -6.64 16.86
N MET A 217 11.08 -5.93 17.97
CA MET A 217 10.14 -6.13 19.07
C MET A 217 9.65 -4.79 19.62
N MET A 218 8.35 -4.71 19.84
CA MET A 218 7.68 -3.46 20.24
C MET A 218 7.37 -3.45 21.74
N PHE A 219 7.15 -2.26 22.27
CA PHE A 219 6.57 -2.04 23.61
C PHE A 219 5.53 -0.92 23.54
N SER A 220 4.74 -0.74 24.60
CA SER A 220 3.95 0.48 24.83
C SER A 220 4.11 0.96 26.27
N ALA A 221 3.99 2.26 26.46
CA ALA A 221 4.05 2.90 27.77
C ALA A 221 2.87 3.85 27.95
N ARG A 222 2.43 4.03 29.20
CA ARG A 222 1.31 4.90 29.57
C ARG A 222 1.72 5.91 30.63
N ASP A 223 1.13 7.09 30.57
CA ASP A 223 1.28 8.11 31.62
C ASP A 223 0.41 7.73 32.83
N ALA A 224 1.03 7.60 34.01
CA ALA A 224 0.33 7.33 35.26
C ALA A 224 -0.23 8.60 35.94
N GLY A 225 0.02 9.79 35.39
CA GLY A 225 -0.29 11.09 35.99
C GLY A 225 0.57 11.44 37.21
N ARG A 226 1.55 10.59 37.54
CA ARG A 226 2.46 10.75 38.68
C ARG A 226 3.80 10.08 38.39
N PRO A 227 4.91 10.51 39.00
CA PRO A 227 6.21 9.90 38.77
C PRO A 227 6.22 8.39 39.07
N VAL A 228 6.75 7.61 38.13
CA VAL A 228 6.95 6.16 38.27
C VAL A 228 8.43 5.85 38.04
N PRO A 229 9.23 5.58 39.08
CA PRO A 229 10.63 5.21 38.89
C PRO A 229 10.75 3.84 38.22
N PHE A 230 11.82 3.63 37.46
CA PHE A 230 12.12 2.34 36.83
C PHE A 230 13.51 1.86 37.26
N THR A 231 13.57 0.61 37.72
CA THR A 231 14.83 -0.09 38.00
C THR A 231 14.92 -1.28 37.05
N PRO A 232 15.86 -1.29 36.10
CA PRO A 232 15.99 -2.40 35.16
C PRO A 232 16.48 -3.66 35.89
N PRO A 233 16.06 -4.85 35.43
CA PRO A 233 16.66 -6.08 35.92
C PRO A 233 18.15 -6.15 35.56
N PRO A 234 18.97 -6.87 36.33
CA PRO A 234 20.42 -6.90 36.14
C PRO A 234 20.87 -7.49 34.79
N TRP A 235 19.99 -8.25 34.13
CA TRP A 235 20.25 -8.88 32.84
C TRP A 235 19.87 -8.01 31.63
N ALA A 236 19.27 -6.83 31.83
CA ALA A 236 18.97 -5.90 30.74
C ALA A 236 20.25 -5.31 30.14
N TYR A 237 20.21 -4.96 28.86
CA TYR A 237 21.29 -4.20 28.25
C TYR A 237 21.40 -2.79 28.85
N ARG A 238 22.59 -2.20 28.75
CA ARG A 238 22.89 -0.88 29.31
C ARG A 238 23.28 0.09 28.20
N PHE A 239 22.54 1.19 28.12
CA PHE A 239 22.83 2.30 27.22
C PHE A 239 22.98 3.56 28.08
N PRO A 240 24.14 3.80 28.71
CA PRO A 240 24.30 4.84 29.73
C PRO A 240 24.34 6.27 29.17
N THR A 241 24.53 6.45 27.86
CA THR A 241 24.71 7.73 27.19
C THR A 241 23.89 7.83 25.90
N GLU A 242 23.59 9.03 25.43
CA GLU A 242 22.93 9.26 24.12
C GLU A 242 23.71 8.62 22.96
N GLU A 243 25.04 8.65 23.04
CA GLU A 243 25.93 8.02 22.06
C GLU A 243 25.71 6.49 21.97
N SER A 244 25.30 5.85 23.07
CA SER A 244 24.96 4.42 23.07
C SER A 244 23.74 4.08 22.20
N LEU A 245 22.91 5.08 21.88
CA LEU A 245 21.76 5.02 20.99
C LEU A 245 21.86 6.08 19.87
N ALA A 246 23.08 6.33 19.39
CA ALA A 246 23.30 7.24 18.27
C ALA A 246 22.38 6.90 17.08
N ASN A 247 21.82 7.95 16.47
CA ASN A 247 20.89 7.90 15.33
C ASN A 247 19.60 7.09 15.57
N ARG A 248 19.28 6.74 16.83
CA ARG A 248 18.07 6.01 17.23
C ARG A 248 17.13 6.92 18.00
N ASN A 249 16.23 7.59 17.26
CA ASN A 249 15.26 8.50 17.85
C ASN A 249 14.32 7.76 18.83
N HIS A 250 14.29 8.26 20.07
CA HIS A 250 13.50 7.75 21.19
C HIS A 250 12.72 8.86 21.92
N ARG A 251 12.26 9.89 21.18
CA ARG A 251 11.45 10.97 21.76
C ARG A 251 9.98 10.60 21.99
N ARG A 252 9.46 9.61 21.26
CA ARG A 252 8.08 9.14 21.48
C ARG A 252 8.08 8.09 22.59
N ILE A 253 7.72 8.49 23.80
CA ILE A 253 7.83 7.66 25.01
C ILE A 253 6.75 6.56 25.06
N ASN A 254 5.58 6.78 24.47
CA ASN A 254 4.41 5.89 24.59
C ASN A 254 4.42 4.64 23.67
N SER A 255 5.36 4.54 22.73
CA SER A 255 5.44 3.43 21.76
C SER A 255 6.86 2.97 21.50
N GLY A 256 7.03 1.68 21.21
CA GLY A 256 8.29 1.07 20.81
C GLY A 256 8.88 1.60 19.49
N TYR A 257 10.03 1.07 19.10
CA TYR A 257 10.74 1.55 17.92
C TYR A 257 11.13 0.39 17.00
N TRP A 258 10.98 0.62 15.69
CA TRP A 258 11.31 -0.35 14.66
C TRP A 258 12.80 -0.74 14.64
N TRP A 259 13.68 0.11 15.17
CA TRP A 259 15.12 -0.10 15.25
C TRP A 259 15.55 -0.88 16.50
N ILE A 260 14.63 -1.20 17.41
CA ILE A 260 14.87 -2.23 18.43
C ILE A 260 14.79 -3.58 17.70
N GLU A 261 15.89 -3.86 17.01
CA GLU A 261 16.05 -4.97 16.10
C GLU A 261 17.34 -5.72 16.42
N TRP A 262 17.34 -7.04 16.23
CA TRP A 262 18.50 -7.90 16.44
C TRP A 262 18.29 -9.28 15.79
N GLY A 263 19.38 -10.03 15.60
CA GLY A 263 19.32 -11.47 15.29
C GLY A 263 19.42 -11.83 13.81
N GLY A 264 19.70 -10.87 12.93
CA GLY A 264 19.87 -11.12 11.49
C GLY A 264 21.08 -12.01 11.15
N HIS A 265 22.09 -12.05 12.03
CA HIS A 265 23.28 -12.89 11.89
C HIS A 265 23.09 -14.34 12.39
N LEU A 266 21.91 -14.65 12.96
CA LEU A 266 21.52 -15.99 13.42
C LEU A 266 20.55 -16.64 12.45
N ASP A 267 20.14 -17.88 12.72
CA ASP A 267 18.99 -18.47 12.02
C ASP A 267 17.69 -17.89 12.60
N THR A 268 17.02 -17.01 11.85
CA THR A 268 15.81 -16.31 12.30
C THR A 268 14.60 -17.23 12.53
N ILE A 269 14.70 -18.51 12.17
CA ILE A 269 13.70 -19.53 12.44
C ILE A 269 14.13 -20.38 13.64
N ALA A 270 15.33 -20.97 13.60
CA ALA A 270 15.78 -21.91 14.63
C ALA A 270 16.10 -21.20 15.96
N ASP A 271 16.67 -20.00 15.91
CA ASP A 271 17.13 -19.24 17.08
C ASP A 271 16.09 -18.20 17.56
N ASN A 272 14.83 -18.29 17.11
CA ASN A 272 13.81 -17.27 17.37
C ASN A 272 13.59 -16.97 18.87
N GLU A 273 13.66 -17.99 19.74
CA GLU A 273 13.52 -17.79 21.19
C GLU A 273 14.71 -17.04 21.80
N THR A 274 15.93 -17.33 21.32
CA THR A 274 17.12 -16.56 21.70
C THR A 274 17.01 -15.12 21.22
N ILE A 275 16.59 -14.91 19.96
CA ILE A 275 16.36 -13.57 19.41
C ILE A 275 15.32 -12.80 20.24
N ARG A 276 14.24 -13.45 20.67
CA ARG A 276 13.24 -12.85 21.57
C ARG A 276 13.88 -12.37 22.88
N ASP A 277 14.69 -13.22 23.51
CA ASP A 277 15.32 -12.87 24.80
C ASP A 277 16.29 -11.70 24.67
N GLU A 278 17.09 -11.68 23.61
CA GLU A 278 18.02 -10.58 23.34
C GLU A 278 17.30 -9.26 23.04
N LEU A 279 16.21 -9.32 22.29
CA LEU A 279 15.34 -8.16 22.06
C LEU A 279 14.68 -7.66 23.35
N THR A 280 14.27 -8.57 24.23
CA THR A 280 13.70 -8.22 25.55
C THR A 280 14.73 -7.48 26.41
N LYS A 281 15.99 -7.95 26.44
CA LYS A 281 17.09 -7.23 27.10
C LYS A 281 17.29 -5.84 26.49
N GLY A 282 17.18 -5.73 25.16
CA GLY A 282 17.25 -4.48 24.41
C GLY A 282 16.15 -3.49 24.79
N ILE A 283 14.88 -3.94 24.80
CA ILE A 283 13.73 -3.10 25.19
C ILE A 283 13.92 -2.54 26.60
N LEU A 284 14.24 -3.40 27.57
CA LEU A 284 14.41 -2.95 28.95
C LEU A 284 15.61 -2.02 29.11
N GLY A 285 16.67 -2.21 28.34
CA GLY A 285 17.81 -1.29 28.29
C GLY A 285 17.46 0.07 27.68
N VAL A 286 16.69 0.09 26.58
CA VAL A 286 16.21 1.34 25.98
C VAL A 286 15.26 2.06 26.93
N TRP A 287 14.39 1.33 27.63
CA TRP A 287 13.51 1.92 28.63
C TRP A 287 14.28 2.47 29.83
N ASP A 288 15.32 1.76 30.30
CA ASP A 288 16.25 2.27 31.32
C ASP A 288 16.89 3.58 30.86
N HIS A 289 17.36 3.63 29.61
CA HIS A 289 17.92 4.84 29.03
C HIS A 289 16.92 6.00 29.06
N ILE A 290 15.69 5.79 28.55
CA ILE A 290 14.63 6.81 28.53
C ILE A 290 14.30 7.31 29.94
N LYS A 291 14.17 6.39 30.91
CA LYS A 291 13.75 6.75 32.28
C LYS A 291 14.84 7.40 33.12
N ASN A 292 16.09 7.02 32.92
CA ASN A 292 17.16 7.30 33.89
C ASN A 292 18.33 8.12 33.30
N HIS A 293 18.58 8.05 31.99
CA HIS A 293 19.85 8.50 31.40
C HIS A 293 19.71 9.53 30.27
N CYS A 294 18.63 9.49 29.47
CA CYS A 294 18.50 10.35 28.30
C CYS A 294 18.34 11.84 28.69
N ILE A 295 18.60 12.72 27.73
CA ILE A 295 18.54 14.18 27.92
C ILE A 295 17.12 14.69 28.21
N HIS A 296 16.10 13.94 27.80
CA HIS A 296 14.66 14.27 27.98
C HIS A 296 13.97 13.35 28.99
N LYS A 297 14.71 12.74 29.93
CA LYS A 297 14.15 11.76 30.87
C LYS A 297 13.01 12.30 31.73
N ASP A 298 13.01 13.59 32.04
CA ASP A 298 11.97 14.24 32.85
C ASP A 298 10.60 14.18 32.14
N GLU A 299 10.57 14.21 30.80
CA GLU A 299 9.34 14.02 30.02
C GLU A 299 8.74 12.62 30.21
N SER A 300 9.59 11.63 30.52
CA SER A 300 9.18 10.25 30.76
C SER A 300 8.88 9.94 32.22
N ALA A 301 9.03 10.91 33.14
CA ALA A 301 8.98 10.66 34.59
C ALA A 301 7.71 9.94 35.04
N ASN A 302 6.56 10.28 34.47
CA ASN A 302 5.26 9.69 34.82
C ASN A 302 4.92 8.41 34.05
N PHE A 303 5.70 8.06 33.03
CA PHE A 303 5.41 6.91 32.19
C PHE A 303 5.91 5.59 32.81
N TYR A 304 5.15 4.53 32.58
CA TYR A 304 5.51 3.14 32.89
C TYR A 304 5.29 2.25 31.67
N LEU A 305 6.06 1.15 31.55
CA LEU A 305 5.83 0.13 30.53
C LEU A 305 4.51 -0.61 30.82
N ASP A 306 3.59 -0.55 29.86
CA ASP A 306 2.27 -1.21 29.91
C ASP A 306 2.30 -2.57 29.23
N TRP A 307 3.09 -2.71 28.15
CA TRP A 307 3.21 -3.95 27.38
C TRP A 307 4.59 -4.07 26.75
N VAL A 308 5.10 -5.29 26.70
CA VAL A 308 6.34 -5.67 26.00
C VAL A 308 6.00 -6.87 25.12
N GLY A 309 6.30 -6.76 23.82
CA GLY A 309 6.09 -7.84 22.86
C GLY A 309 6.78 -9.13 23.28
N GLN A 310 6.15 -10.27 23.02
CA GLN A 310 6.70 -11.59 23.32
C GLN A 310 6.98 -12.43 22.07
N ILE A 311 6.57 -11.92 20.90
CA ILE A 311 6.78 -12.54 19.61
C ILE A 311 7.63 -11.60 18.75
N PRO A 312 8.83 -12.00 18.34
CA PRO A 312 9.63 -11.20 17.43
C PRO A 312 8.92 -10.97 16.09
N GLY A 313 8.81 -9.72 15.68
CA GLY A 313 8.38 -9.33 14.35
C GLY A 313 9.50 -9.58 13.36
N LYS A 314 9.64 -10.83 12.91
CA LYS A 314 10.65 -11.24 11.92
C LYS A 314 10.51 -10.41 10.65
N ARG A 315 11.63 -9.96 10.07
CA ARG A 315 11.65 -9.31 8.76
C ARG A 315 11.93 -10.29 7.65
N GLU A 316 12.99 -11.08 7.80
CA GLU A 316 13.50 -11.99 6.77
C GLU A 316 13.74 -13.40 7.30
N SER A 317 13.46 -14.38 6.44
CA SER A 317 13.83 -15.77 6.64
C SER A 317 14.10 -16.44 5.29
N ARG A 318 13.17 -17.25 4.75
CA ARG A 318 13.34 -17.94 3.46
C ARG A 318 12.63 -17.19 2.34
N ARG A 319 13.34 -16.99 1.22
CA ARG A 319 12.79 -16.48 -0.05
C ARG A 319 12.75 -17.62 -1.07
N PHE A 320 11.60 -17.91 -1.67
CA PHE A 320 11.44 -19.09 -2.53
C PHE A 320 11.60 -18.73 -4.00
N GLU A 321 12.00 -19.68 -4.83
CA GLU A 321 12.22 -19.41 -6.24
C GLU A 321 10.98 -19.73 -7.09
N GLY A 322 10.50 -18.70 -7.77
CA GLY A 322 9.57 -18.80 -8.90
C GLY A 322 10.32 -18.77 -10.23
N ASP A 323 9.59 -18.59 -11.32
CA ASP A 323 10.19 -18.48 -12.67
C ASP A 323 10.92 -17.14 -12.89
N TYR A 324 10.69 -16.17 -12.01
CA TYR A 324 11.43 -14.93 -11.96
C TYR A 324 11.83 -14.58 -10.52
N ILE A 325 13.04 -14.07 -10.33
CA ILE A 325 13.52 -13.53 -9.07
C ILE A 325 13.61 -12.01 -9.25
N LEU A 326 12.76 -11.26 -8.54
CA LEU A 326 12.81 -9.79 -8.57
C LEU A 326 14.12 -9.30 -7.93
N THR A 327 14.79 -8.36 -8.59
CA THR A 327 16.10 -7.86 -8.19
C THR A 327 16.07 -6.41 -7.72
N GLN A 328 17.14 -5.99 -7.06
CA GLN A 328 17.40 -4.59 -6.69
C GLN A 328 17.28 -3.66 -7.89
N ARG A 329 17.85 -4.08 -9.03
CA ARG A 329 17.80 -3.33 -10.29
C ARG A 329 16.36 -3.11 -10.74
N ASP A 330 15.51 -4.15 -10.69
CA ASP A 330 14.10 -4.01 -11.07
C ASP A 330 13.35 -2.99 -10.18
N VAL A 331 13.72 -2.90 -8.89
CA VAL A 331 13.17 -1.93 -7.94
C VAL A 331 13.69 -0.51 -8.22
N GLU A 332 15.00 -0.35 -8.41
CA GLU A 332 15.64 0.95 -8.67
C GLU A 332 15.27 1.53 -10.04
N GLU A 333 15.17 0.70 -11.08
CA GLU A 333 14.76 1.06 -12.44
C GLU A 333 13.22 1.12 -12.61
N GLN A 334 12.44 0.96 -11.53
CA GLN A 334 10.97 1.06 -11.53
C GLN A 334 10.29 0.15 -12.55
N ARG A 335 10.81 -1.06 -12.72
CA ARG A 335 10.44 -1.91 -13.85
C ARG A 335 8.96 -2.28 -13.84
N VAL A 336 8.30 -2.04 -14.97
CA VAL A 336 6.92 -2.47 -15.24
C VAL A 336 6.97 -3.73 -16.11
N PHE A 337 6.50 -4.86 -15.55
CA PHE A 337 6.47 -6.13 -16.23
C PHE A 337 5.13 -6.34 -16.95
N PRO A 338 5.10 -6.95 -18.14
CA PRO A 338 3.86 -7.29 -18.83
C PRO A 338 2.93 -8.19 -18.01
N ASP A 339 3.51 -9.11 -17.23
CA ASP A 339 2.82 -10.04 -16.33
C ASP A 339 2.64 -9.50 -14.91
N GLN A 340 2.65 -8.16 -14.72
CA GLN A 340 2.43 -7.55 -13.41
C GLN A 340 1.06 -7.93 -12.82
N VAL A 341 1.02 -8.15 -11.51
CA VAL A 341 -0.23 -8.41 -10.76
C VAL A 341 -0.27 -7.69 -9.41
N ALA A 342 0.83 -7.07 -9.01
CA ALA A 342 0.96 -6.27 -7.82
C ALA A 342 2.05 -5.20 -8.04
N TYR A 343 2.25 -4.33 -7.06
CA TYR A 343 3.27 -3.30 -7.12
C TYR A 343 3.82 -2.98 -5.73
N GLY A 344 4.99 -2.35 -5.69
CA GLY A 344 5.59 -1.78 -4.49
C GLY A 344 6.11 -0.37 -4.73
N GLY A 345 6.35 0.34 -3.63
CA GLY A 345 6.95 1.68 -3.63
C GLY A 345 7.65 2.01 -2.33
N TRP A 346 7.82 1.01 -1.45
CA TRP A 346 8.61 1.17 -0.24
C TRP A 346 10.09 1.19 -0.60
N PRO A 347 10.92 2.06 -0.03
CA PRO A 347 12.33 2.07 -0.35
C PRO A 347 13.10 0.81 0.09
N ILE A 348 14.31 0.61 -0.42
CA ILE A 348 15.10 -0.59 -0.11
C ILE A 348 15.58 -0.52 1.35
N ASP A 349 14.76 -0.99 2.29
CA ASP A 349 14.96 -0.85 3.73
C ASP A 349 15.77 -2.03 4.30
N LEU A 350 17.09 -1.92 4.21
CA LEU A 350 18.06 -2.89 4.71
C LEU A 350 18.58 -2.51 6.10
N HIS A 351 18.77 -3.49 6.96
CA HIS A 351 19.09 -3.31 8.38
C HIS A 351 20.39 -4.04 8.71
N PRO A 352 21.26 -3.46 9.56
CA PRO A 352 22.41 -4.18 10.08
C PRO A 352 21.94 -5.43 10.83
N SER A 353 22.54 -6.58 10.54
CA SER A 353 22.11 -7.87 11.09
C SER A 353 22.31 -8.04 12.60
N ARG A 354 23.20 -7.24 13.20
CA ARG A 354 23.38 -7.13 14.66
C ARG A 354 22.53 -6.02 15.29
N GLY A 355 21.81 -5.26 14.49
CA GLY A 355 20.78 -4.30 14.89
C GLY A 355 21.19 -3.32 15.98
N ILE A 356 20.44 -3.28 17.09
CA ILE A 356 20.63 -2.31 18.18
C ILE A 356 22.01 -2.41 18.86
N LEU A 357 22.66 -3.57 18.82
CA LEU A 357 23.98 -3.77 19.43
C LEU A 357 25.13 -3.31 18.51
N GLN A 358 24.84 -2.94 17.27
CA GLN A 358 25.81 -2.34 16.35
C GLN A 358 25.65 -0.82 16.37
N THR A 359 26.25 -0.18 17.37
CA THR A 359 26.05 1.26 17.66
C THR A 359 26.81 2.20 16.72
N ASN A 360 27.80 1.68 15.98
CA ASN A 360 28.70 2.45 15.11
C ASN A 360 28.22 2.56 13.65
N VAL A 361 26.97 2.21 13.36
CA VAL A 361 26.38 2.27 12.01
C VAL A 361 24.96 2.84 12.08
N GLU A 362 24.46 3.32 10.94
CA GLU A 362 23.06 3.70 10.80
C GLU A 362 22.13 2.51 11.09
N PRO A 363 20.97 2.74 11.73
CA PRO A 363 20.03 1.67 12.07
C PRO A 363 19.37 1.03 10.84
N CYS A 364 19.37 1.72 9.70
CA CYS A 364 18.94 1.17 8.41
C CYS A 364 19.63 1.93 7.25
N ASP A 365 19.82 1.24 6.14
CA ASP A 365 20.06 1.79 4.81
C ASP A 365 18.71 1.79 4.08
N ASN A 366 18.20 2.97 3.73
CA ASN A 366 16.84 3.13 3.23
C ASN A 366 16.77 4.25 2.16
N PRO A 367 17.37 4.02 0.98
CA PRO A 367 17.43 5.01 -0.09
C PRO A 367 16.03 5.31 -0.64
N GLN A 368 15.71 6.58 -0.86
CA GLN A 368 14.46 6.94 -1.54
C GLN A 368 14.45 6.36 -2.96
N LEU A 369 13.33 5.74 -3.34
CA LEU A 369 13.12 5.28 -4.72
C LEU A 369 12.68 6.43 -5.63
N PRO A 370 12.90 6.31 -6.95
CA PRO A 370 12.39 7.28 -7.90
C PRO A 370 10.87 7.13 -8.15
N GLY A 371 10.25 5.99 -7.80
CA GLY A 371 8.82 5.73 -8.01
C GLY A 371 8.41 4.30 -7.69
N LEU A 372 7.28 3.89 -8.28
CA LEU A 372 6.69 2.56 -8.08
C LEU A 372 7.29 1.56 -9.05
N TYR A 373 7.42 0.31 -8.61
CA TYR A 373 7.80 -0.83 -9.45
C TYR A 373 6.71 -1.90 -9.40
N SER A 374 6.62 -2.72 -10.43
CA SER A 374 5.64 -3.81 -10.49
C SER A 374 6.22 -5.14 -10.00
N ILE A 375 5.35 -6.02 -9.50
CA ILE A 375 5.68 -7.40 -9.11
C ILE A 375 5.04 -8.34 -10.14
N PRO A 376 5.84 -9.10 -10.90
CA PRO A 376 5.33 -10.03 -11.91
C PRO A 376 4.71 -11.28 -11.28
N PHE A 377 3.71 -11.86 -11.93
CA PHE A 377 3.03 -13.08 -11.47
C PHE A 377 4.00 -14.25 -11.25
N ARG A 378 5.06 -14.32 -12.06
CA ARG A 378 6.14 -15.32 -11.97
C ARG A 378 6.90 -15.32 -10.64
N CYS A 379 6.76 -14.27 -9.83
CA CYS A 379 7.31 -14.22 -8.48
C CYS A 379 6.43 -14.88 -7.42
N LEU A 380 5.17 -15.20 -7.74
CA LEU A 380 4.13 -15.56 -6.78
C LEU A 380 3.77 -17.06 -6.80
N TYR A 381 4.55 -17.91 -7.48
CA TYR A 381 4.38 -19.36 -7.45
C TYR A 381 5.73 -20.07 -7.41
N SER A 382 5.74 -21.32 -6.95
CA SER A 382 6.96 -22.13 -6.96
C SER A 382 7.28 -22.64 -8.37
N ARG A 383 8.55 -22.59 -8.77
CA ARG A 383 8.99 -23.21 -10.03
C ARG A 383 9.10 -24.74 -9.97
N ALA A 384 9.06 -25.34 -8.78
CA ALA A 384 9.32 -26.77 -8.57
C ALA A 384 8.12 -27.56 -8.00
N VAL A 385 7.19 -26.88 -7.32
CA VAL A 385 6.03 -27.50 -6.69
C VAL A 385 4.76 -27.07 -7.43
N SER A 386 4.03 -28.03 -8.02
CA SER A 386 3.00 -27.71 -9.02
C SER A 386 1.79 -26.97 -8.47
N ASN A 387 1.29 -27.34 -7.30
CA ASN A 387 0.08 -26.74 -6.72
C ASN A 387 0.37 -25.69 -5.64
N LEU A 388 1.51 -24.99 -5.73
CA LEU A 388 1.98 -24.07 -4.68
C LEU A 388 2.14 -22.63 -5.16
N PHE A 389 1.34 -21.74 -4.57
CA PHE A 389 1.54 -20.30 -4.61
C PHE A 389 2.39 -19.80 -3.43
N LEU A 390 3.06 -18.67 -3.65
CA LEU A 390 3.91 -17.95 -2.71
C LEU A 390 3.35 -16.53 -2.57
N THR A 391 3.24 -16.02 -1.34
CA THR A 391 2.76 -14.65 -1.12
C THR A 391 3.29 -14.02 0.17
N GLY A 392 3.20 -12.70 0.27
CA GLY A 392 3.78 -11.94 1.37
C GLY A 392 5.30 -12.02 1.36
N ARG A 393 5.92 -12.51 2.45
CA ARG A 393 7.39 -12.58 2.59
C ARG A 393 8.04 -13.77 1.88
N THR A 394 7.26 -14.71 1.35
CA THR A 394 7.77 -15.96 0.77
C THR A 394 8.02 -15.87 -0.73
N ILE A 395 7.72 -14.73 -1.36
CA ILE A 395 7.81 -14.52 -2.81
C ILE A 395 9.26 -14.58 -3.33
N SER A 396 9.39 -14.69 -4.65
CA SER A 396 10.67 -14.86 -5.35
C SER A 396 11.38 -13.55 -5.65
N VAL A 397 12.33 -13.21 -4.78
CA VAL A 397 13.09 -11.95 -4.81
C VAL A 397 14.50 -12.15 -4.21
N THR A 398 15.46 -11.28 -4.55
CA THR A 398 16.79 -11.21 -3.91
C THR A 398 16.71 -10.58 -2.51
N HIS A 399 17.76 -10.70 -1.69
CA HIS A 399 17.82 -10.02 -0.38
C HIS A 399 17.65 -8.51 -0.50
N ALA A 400 18.31 -7.88 -1.49
CA ALA A 400 18.23 -6.45 -1.68
C ALA A 400 16.81 -6.00 -2.08
N ALA A 401 16.19 -6.66 -3.06
CA ALA A 401 14.80 -6.39 -3.45
C ALA A 401 13.80 -6.66 -2.31
N PHE A 402 14.07 -7.68 -1.50
CA PHE A 402 13.25 -8.05 -0.34
C PHE A 402 13.10 -6.91 0.68
N GLY A 403 14.13 -6.06 0.83
CA GLY A 403 14.07 -4.85 1.66
C GLY A 403 12.89 -3.94 1.32
N SER A 404 12.45 -3.97 0.05
CA SER A 404 11.31 -3.21 -0.46
C SER A 404 10.02 -4.02 -0.52
N THR A 405 10.02 -5.27 -1.00
CA THR A 405 8.77 -6.02 -1.27
C THR A 405 8.11 -6.59 -0.02
N ARG A 406 8.85 -6.80 1.08
CA ARG A 406 8.38 -7.48 2.30
C ARG A 406 7.32 -6.72 3.11
N VAL A 407 7.11 -5.44 2.83
CA VAL A 407 6.18 -4.60 3.60
C VAL A 407 4.73 -5.07 3.44
N GLN A 408 3.96 -4.86 4.49
CA GLN A 408 2.70 -5.58 4.70
C GLN A 408 1.61 -5.23 3.69
N LYS A 409 1.51 -3.98 3.24
CA LYS A 409 0.51 -3.59 2.23
C LYS A 409 0.89 -4.12 0.84
N THR A 410 2.18 -4.09 0.47
CA THR A 410 2.71 -4.75 -0.74
C THR A 410 2.42 -6.26 -0.72
N GLY A 411 2.66 -6.92 0.42
CA GLY A 411 2.28 -8.32 0.61
C GLY A 411 0.77 -8.56 0.53
N ALA A 412 -0.06 -7.63 0.98
CA ALA A 412 -1.52 -7.73 0.92
C ALA A 412 -2.04 -7.69 -0.53
N VAL A 413 -1.54 -6.79 -1.37
CA VAL A 413 -1.93 -6.72 -2.79
C VAL A 413 -1.41 -7.92 -3.59
N ALA A 414 -0.21 -8.41 -3.30
CA ALA A 414 0.27 -9.68 -3.85
C ALA A 414 -0.59 -10.87 -3.39
N GLY A 415 -1.08 -10.85 -2.15
CA GLY A 415 -2.03 -11.82 -1.61
C GLY A 415 -3.36 -11.82 -2.37
N GLN A 416 -3.95 -10.64 -2.58
CA GLN A 416 -5.17 -10.51 -3.39
C GLN A 416 -4.97 -11.05 -4.80
N ALA A 417 -3.84 -10.73 -5.45
CA ALA A 417 -3.48 -11.29 -6.76
C ALA A 417 -3.45 -12.83 -6.78
N VAL A 418 -2.81 -13.45 -5.79
CA VAL A 418 -2.76 -14.91 -5.65
C VAL A 418 -4.16 -15.49 -5.41
N GLY A 419 -4.98 -14.85 -4.57
CA GLY A 419 -6.35 -15.28 -4.30
C GLY A 419 -7.20 -15.31 -5.56
N THR A 420 -7.21 -14.23 -6.32
CA THR A 420 -7.94 -14.14 -7.60
C THR A 420 -7.39 -15.14 -8.63
N ALA A 421 -6.07 -15.23 -8.79
CA ALA A 421 -5.45 -16.17 -9.73
C ALA A 421 -5.75 -17.64 -9.40
N SER A 422 -5.83 -17.97 -8.11
CA SER A 422 -6.13 -19.34 -7.67
C SER A 422 -7.49 -19.82 -8.18
N VAL A 423 -8.48 -18.94 -8.27
CA VAL A 423 -9.82 -19.28 -8.78
C VAL A 423 -9.75 -19.59 -10.27
N PHE A 424 -9.02 -18.81 -11.05
CA PHE A 424 -8.82 -19.10 -12.48
C PHE A 424 -8.05 -20.41 -12.70
N CYS A 425 -7.04 -20.69 -11.88
CA CYS A 425 -6.32 -21.96 -11.90
C CYS A 425 -7.24 -23.14 -11.56
N LEU A 426 -8.09 -23.00 -10.52
CA LEU A 426 -9.07 -24.02 -10.12
C LEU A 426 -10.10 -24.27 -11.23
N ALA A 427 -10.61 -23.22 -11.86
CA ALA A 427 -11.58 -23.31 -12.94
C ALA A 427 -10.99 -23.99 -14.19
N ALA A 428 -9.74 -23.69 -14.53
CA ALA A 428 -9.02 -24.31 -15.63
C ALA A 428 -8.49 -25.72 -15.31
N GLY A 429 -8.41 -26.09 -14.03
CA GLY A 429 -7.77 -27.33 -13.59
C GLY A 429 -6.24 -27.35 -13.82
N LEU A 430 -5.60 -26.19 -13.82
CA LEU A 430 -4.17 -26.02 -14.15
C LEU A 430 -3.35 -25.57 -12.93
N ALA A 431 -2.07 -25.94 -12.90
CA ALA A 431 -1.11 -25.36 -11.97
C ALA A 431 -0.85 -23.88 -12.29
N PRO A 432 -0.35 -23.07 -11.33
CA PRO A 432 -0.14 -21.64 -11.54
C PRO A 432 0.80 -21.31 -12.70
N ARG A 433 1.90 -22.06 -12.85
CA ARG A 433 2.88 -21.87 -13.93
C ARG A 433 2.29 -22.24 -15.29
N GLU A 434 1.58 -23.37 -15.36
CA GLU A 434 0.92 -23.84 -16.58
C GLU A 434 -0.18 -22.87 -17.01
N TRP A 435 -0.95 -22.37 -16.06
CA TRP A 435 -2.00 -21.40 -16.33
C TRP A 435 -1.42 -20.10 -16.89
N ALA A 436 -0.32 -19.60 -16.31
CA ALA A 436 0.34 -18.36 -16.76
C ALA A 436 1.18 -18.49 -18.04
N ALA A 437 1.26 -19.68 -18.65
CA ALA A 437 1.98 -19.86 -19.92
C ALA A 437 1.30 -19.14 -21.09
N GLU A 438 0.00 -18.83 -20.98
CA GLU A 438 -0.77 -18.09 -21.98
C GLU A 438 -0.94 -16.63 -21.54
N SER A 439 -0.47 -15.69 -22.36
CA SER A 439 -0.50 -14.26 -22.05
C SER A 439 -1.90 -13.69 -21.87
N GLU A 440 -2.88 -14.20 -22.61
CA GLU A 440 -4.27 -13.76 -22.59
C GLU A 440 -4.90 -13.97 -21.21
N ARG A 441 -4.54 -15.08 -20.54
CA ARG A 441 -5.00 -15.38 -19.18
C ARG A 441 -4.47 -14.38 -18.15
N LEU A 442 -3.24 -13.90 -18.33
CA LEU A 442 -2.68 -12.86 -17.47
C LEU A 442 -3.46 -11.54 -17.63
N THR A 443 -3.87 -11.19 -18.86
CA THR A 443 -4.73 -10.03 -19.09
C THR A 443 -6.08 -10.20 -18.39
N GLU A 444 -6.70 -11.37 -18.44
CA GLU A 444 -7.94 -11.66 -17.69
C GLU A 444 -7.78 -11.45 -16.17
N LEU A 445 -6.67 -11.91 -15.60
CA LEU A 445 -6.35 -11.68 -14.19
C LEU A 445 -6.13 -10.20 -13.87
N GLN A 446 -5.38 -9.49 -14.71
CA GLN A 446 -5.15 -8.04 -14.53
C GLN A 446 -6.47 -7.27 -14.55
N GLN A 447 -7.37 -7.60 -15.48
CA GLN A 447 -8.70 -6.99 -15.54
C GLN A 447 -9.56 -7.36 -14.33
N ALA A 448 -9.52 -8.61 -13.86
CA ALA A 448 -10.20 -9.00 -12.61
C ALA A 448 -9.70 -8.21 -11.39
N LEU A 449 -8.40 -8.00 -11.26
CA LEU A 449 -7.81 -7.22 -10.17
C LEU A 449 -8.23 -5.74 -10.24
N LEU A 450 -8.20 -5.13 -11.42
CA LEU A 450 -8.68 -3.76 -11.62
C LEU A 450 -10.19 -3.63 -11.33
N ARG A 451 -10.96 -4.67 -11.64
CA ARG A 451 -12.39 -4.73 -11.28
C ARG A 451 -12.60 -4.71 -9.78
N ASP A 452 -11.78 -5.44 -9.03
CA ASP A 452 -11.82 -5.50 -7.56
C ASP A 452 -11.19 -4.27 -6.88
N GLY A 453 -10.83 -3.23 -7.64
CA GLY A 453 -10.30 -1.98 -7.12
C GLY A 453 -8.80 -2.01 -6.80
N CYS A 454 -8.06 -3.03 -7.24
CA CYS A 454 -6.60 -2.97 -7.24
C CYS A 454 -6.09 -1.93 -8.26
N TYR A 455 -4.84 -1.53 -8.10
CA TYR A 455 -4.14 -0.69 -9.05
C TYR A 455 -2.94 -1.44 -9.61
N LEU A 456 -2.78 -1.36 -10.94
CA LEU A 456 -1.65 -1.92 -11.69
C LEU A 456 -1.05 -0.79 -12.52
N ILE A 457 0.28 -0.67 -12.51
CA ILE A 457 0.97 0.50 -13.04
C ILE A 457 0.77 0.57 -14.55
N GLY A 458 0.20 1.68 -15.02
CA GLY A 458 -0.01 1.94 -16.44
C GLY A 458 -1.16 1.15 -17.09
N LEU A 459 -1.90 0.34 -16.32
CA LEU A 459 -3.08 -0.36 -16.82
C LEU A 459 -4.37 0.35 -16.40
N ARG A 460 -5.41 0.21 -17.22
CA ARG A 460 -6.76 0.70 -16.95
C ARG A 460 -7.75 -0.45 -17.10
N ASN A 461 -8.90 -0.34 -16.44
CA ASN A 461 -10.00 -1.27 -16.64
C ASN A 461 -10.54 -1.11 -18.06
N GLU A 462 -10.65 -2.22 -18.78
CA GLU A 462 -11.17 -2.33 -20.15
C GLU A 462 -12.23 -3.44 -20.23
N ASP A 463 -12.92 -3.74 -19.13
CA ASP A 463 -14.00 -4.72 -19.11
C ASP A 463 -15.08 -4.38 -20.13
N SER A 464 -15.16 -5.18 -21.19
CA SER A 464 -16.13 -5.02 -22.27
C SER A 464 -17.59 -5.15 -21.84
N ALA A 465 -17.86 -5.74 -20.66
CA ALA A 465 -19.20 -5.82 -20.10
C ALA A 465 -19.63 -4.51 -19.40
N ASP A 466 -18.70 -3.61 -19.08
CA ASP A 466 -19.03 -2.30 -18.51
C ASP A 466 -19.59 -1.38 -19.60
N LEU A 467 -20.85 -0.99 -19.44
CA LEU A 467 -21.54 -0.09 -20.36
C LEU A 467 -21.26 1.38 -20.05
N ALA A 468 -20.74 1.73 -18.88
CA ALA A 468 -20.52 3.13 -18.49
C ALA A 468 -19.61 3.89 -19.47
N PRO A 469 -18.48 3.33 -19.98
CA PRO A 469 -17.64 4.00 -20.98
C PRO A 469 -18.33 4.31 -22.31
N THR A 470 -19.47 3.69 -22.59
CA THR A 470 -20.27 3.98 -23.81
C THR A 470 -21.17 5.21 -23.64
N ALA A 471 -21.35 5.71 -22.41
CA ALA A 471 -22.20 6.84 -22.10
C ALA A 471 -21.47 8.19 -22.26
N THR A 472 -22.24 9.26 -22.46
CA THR A 472 -21.75 10.63 -22.26
C THR A 472 -21.96 11.03 -20.81
N ALA A 473 -20.90 11.52 -20.14
CA ALA A 473 -20.98 11.98 -18.76
C ALA A 473 -21.26 13.50 -18.68
N ALA A 474 -22.11 13.90 -17.74
CA ALA A 474 -22.39 15.29 -17.37
C ALA A 474 -22.44 15.43 -15.84
N ALA A 475 -22.28 16.64 -15.31
CA ALA A 475 -22.37 16.89 -13.87
C ALA A 475 -23.02 18.24 -13.55
N SER A 476 -23.43 18.41 -12.30
CA SER A 476 -23.96 19.68 -11.77
C SER A 476 -22.95 20.82 -11.88
N SER A 477 -21.68 20.50 -11.70
CA SER A 477 -20.55 21.44 -11.72
C SER A 477 -19.23 20.67 -11.76
N GLU A 478 -18.14 21.37 -12.03
CA GLU A 478 -16.77 20.84 -11.96
C GLU A 478 -15.84 21.88 -11.30
N ALA A 479 -14.90 21.41 -10.51
CA ALA A 479 -13.91 22.26 -9.88
C ALA A 479 -12.82 22.69 -10.88
N THR A 480 -12.31 23.90 -10.69
CA THR A 480 -11.03 24.32 -11.28
C THR A 480 -9.89 23.69 -10.48
N MET A 481 -8.74 23.49 -11.13
CA MET A 481 -7.54 23.08 -10.41
C MET A 481 -7.21 24.15 -9.37
N VAL A 482 -7.21 23.75 -8.09
CA VAL A 482 -6.83 24.64 -6.99
C VAL A 482 -5.43 25.16 -7.27
N GLN A 483 -5.35 26.45 -7.53
CA GLN A 483 -4.09 27.15 -7.71
C GLN A 483 -3.43 27.23 -6.33
N LEU A 484 -2.18 26.83 -6.22
CA LEU A 484 -1.46 26.92 -4.95
C LEU A 484 -1.08 28.39 -4.73
N VAL A 485 -1.78 29.03 -3.80
CA VAL A 485 -1.59 30.45 -3.43
C VAL A 485 -1.18 30.57 -1.97
N PRO A 486 -0.56 31.69 -1.56
CA PRO A 486 -0.16 31.87 -0.17
C PRO A 486 -1.36 31.83 0.77
N ALA A 487 -1.29 30.94 1.76
CA ALA A 487 -2.19 30.83 2.91
C ALA A 487 -1.37 30.75 4.21
N ASP A 488 -2.05 30.67 5.36
CA ASP A 488 -1.39 30.46 6.66
C ASP A 488 -0.53 29.19 6.63
N GLY A 489 0.74 29.31 7.05
CA GLY A 489 1.70 28.20 6.98
C GLY A 489 2.49 28.11 5.66
N THR A 490 2.35 29.04 4.73
CA THR A 490 3.16 29.07 3.50
C THR A 490 4.64 29.28 3.81
N GLY A 491 5.45 28.26 3.55
CA GLY A 491 6.90 28.29 3.66
C GLY A 491 7.60 28.72 2.37
N ALA A 492 8.91 28.55 2.32
CA ALA A 492 9.70 28.66 1.10
C ALA A 492 10.80 27.59 1.13
N LEU A 493 10.99 26.90 0.01
CA LEU A 493 12.06 25.94 -0.17
C LEU A 493 13.19 26.60 -0.96
N PRO A 494 14.44 26.60 -0.44
CA PRO A 494 15.58 27.15 -1.16
C PRO A 494 15.76 26.49 -2.53
N LEU A 495 16.02 27.29 -3.55
CA LEU A 495 16.44 26.83 -4.88
C LEU A 495 17.95 26.64 -4.88
N THR A 496 18.45 25.74 -4.03
CA THR A 496 19.86 25.30 -4.05
C THR A 496 20.09 24.12 -4.99
N THR A 497 19.01 23.62 -5.59
CA THR A 497 18.96 22.55 -6.58
C THR A 497 17.75 22.79 -7.49
N THR A 498 17.69 22.07 -8.60
CA THR A 498 16.54 22.08 -9.50
C THR A 498 15.30 21.55 -8.77
N ARG A 499 14.21 22.31 -8.84
CA ARG A 499 12.90 21.92 -8.28
C ARG A 499 11.84 21.89 -9.38
N VAL A 500 10.88 20.99 -9.25
CA VAL A 500 9.81 20.80 -10.22
C VAL A 500 8.45 20.72 -9.55
N GLN A 501 7.43 21.19 -10.27
CA GLN A 501 6.02 21.07 -9.90
C GLN A 501 5.22 20.52 -11.09
N ALA A 502 4.77 19.27 -10.99
CA ALA A 502 3.86 18.66 -11.94
C ALA A 502 2.40 19.05 -11.68
N PHE A 503 1.61 19.07 -12.76
CA PHE A 503 0.17 19.35 -12.75
C PHE A 503 -0.54 18.73 -13.96
N ILE A 504 -1.86 18.53 -13.84
CA ILE A 504 -2.72 18.08 -14.94
C ILE A 504 -3.31 19.27 -15.71
N TRP A 505 -3.12 19.27 -17.02
CA TRP A 505 -3.71 20.22 -17.96
C TRP A 505 -4.93 19.62 -18.66
N SER A 506 -6.05 20.36 -18.69
CA SER A 506 -7.29 19.93 -19.34
C SER A 506 -7.27 20.05 -20.87
N GLY A 507 -6.21 20.62 -21.45
CA GLY A 507 -6.08 20.89 -22.88
C GLY A 507 -6.48 22.31 -23.27
N GLY A 508 -6.09 22.70 -24.48
CA GLY A 508 -6.32 24.03 -25.03
C GLY A 508 -5.10 24.95 -24.87
N ARG A 509 -5.30 26.24 -25.18
CA ARG A 509 -4.27 27.27 -25.10
C ARG A 509 -3.83 27.54 -23.66
N LEU A 510 -2.55 27.37 -23.39
CA LEU A 510 -1.90 27.83 -22.16
C LEU A 510 -1.10 29.08 -22.47
N ASP A 511 -1.49 30.22 -21.88
CA ASP A 511 -0.82 31.50 -22.11
C ASP A 511 0.43 31.64 -21.24
N ALA A 512 0.35 31.27 -19.96
CA ALA A 512 1.49 31.34 -19.04
C ALA A 512 1.35 30.41 -17.82
N VAL A 513 2.51 30.05 -17.25
CA VAL A 513 2.63 29.46 -15.91
C VAL A 513 3.32 30.49 -15.01
N GLN A 514 2.72 30.82 -13.87
CA GLN A 514 3.31 31.75 -12.91
C GLN A 514 3.82 31.01 -11.68
N LEU A 515 4.99 31.37 -11.17
CA LEU A 515 5.61 30.78 -9.99
C LEU A 515 5.77 31.86 -8.93
N LEU A 516 5.55 31.53 -7.65
CA LEU A 516 5.82 32.46 -6.56
C LEU A 516 7.24 32.24 -6.02
N LEU A 517 8.16 33.09 -6.47
CA LEU A 517 9.58 33.01 -6.11
C LEU A 517 9.96 34.13 -5.14
N ALA A 518 11.03 33.94 -4.38
CA ALA A 518 11.59 34.95 -3.48
C ALA A 518 13.11 34.99 -3.62
N ASN A 519 13.69 36.13 -3.27
CA ASN A 519 15.13 36.31 -3.16
C ASN A 519 15.45 36.91 -1.79
N SER A 520 15.96 36.10 -0.87
CA SER A 520 16.29 36.51 0.50
C SER A 520 17.66 37.20 0.64
N GLY A 521 18.38 37.43 -0.45
CA GLY A 521 19.71 38.03 -0.47
C GLY A 521 19.65 39.54 -0.61
N ASP A 522 20.82 40.15 -0.76
CA ASP A 522 21.01 41.60 -0.92
C ASP A 522 21.29 42.01 -2.38
N ALA A 523 21.51 41.04 -3.28
CA ALA A 523 21.74 41.25 -4.70
C ALA A 523 20.70 40.51 -5.59
N PRO A 524 20.41 41.01 -6.81
CA PRO A 524 19.57 40.29 -7.76
C PRO A 524 20.14 38.90 -8.10
N THR A 525 19.27 37.90 -8.23
CA THR A 525 19.65 36.53 -8.61
C THR A 525 18.80 36.06 -9.79
N SER A 526 19.36 35.24 -10.67
CA SER A 526 18.67 34.74 -11.85
C SER A 526 18.23 33.29 -11.66
N VAL A 527 17.04 32.97 -12.16
CA VAL A 527 16.46 31.63 -12.15
C VAL A 527 16.00 31.28 -13.56
N HIS A 528 16.40 30.10 -14.01
CA HIS A 528 15.99 29.51 -15.28
C HIS A 528 14.70 28.71 -15.10
N LEU A 529 13.69 29.00 -15.92
CA LEU A 529 12.37 28.37 -15.86
C LEU A 529 12.09 27.61 -17.15
N GLU A 530 11.56 26.39 -17.03
CA GLU A 530 11.15 25.56 -18.17
C GLU A 530 9.78 24.92 -17.94
N LEU A 531 8.98 24.81 -19.00
CA LEU A 531 7.77 23.99 -19.03
C LEU A 531 8.05 22.76 -19.88
N LYS A 532 7.76 21.56 -19.37
CA LYS A 532 8.01 20.29 -20.03
C LYS A 532 6.78 19.37 -19.99
N PRO A 533 6.59 18.51 -21.01
CA PRO A 533 5.58 17.46 -20.96
C PRO A 533 6.05 16.34 -20.02
N SER A 534 5.11 15.54 -19.51
CA SER A 534 5.42 14.37 -18.70
C SER A 534 4.43 13.23 -18.97
N ARG A 535 4.89 11.98 -18.86
CA ARG A 535 4.01 10.81 -19.06
C ARG A 535 3.02 10.65 -17.91
N HIS A 536 3.42 11.00 -16.68
CA HIS A 536 2.60 10.93 -15.47
C HIS A 536 3.20 11.80 -14.36
N LEU A 537 2.43 12.09 -13.29
CA LEU A 537 2.82 13.01 -12.21
C LEU A 537 4.15 12.72 -11.48
N HIS A 538 4.74 11.55 -11.68
CA HIS A 538 6.00 11.13 -11.04
C HIS A 538 7.16 10.97 -12.05
N ASP A 539 6.93 11.32 -13.32
CA ASP A 539 7.92 11.23 -14.40
C ASP A 539 8.50 12.61 -14.70
N PHE A 540 9.78 12.75 -14.40
CA PHE A 540 10.56 13.97 -14.60
C PHE A 540 11.81 13.69 -15.44
N GLU A 541 11.79 12.64 -16.26
CA GLU A 541 12.91 12.33 -17.15
C GLU A 541 13.26 13.51 -18.08
N PRO A 542 14.55 13.71 -18.41
CA PRO A 542 14.96 14.78 -19.30
C PRO A 542 14.22 14.72 -20.65
N CYS A 543 13.56 15.82 -21.00
CA CYS A 543 12.86 15.99 -22.28
C CYS A 543 12.96 17.45 -22.75
N ASN A 544 12.61 17.67 -24.01
CA ASN A 544 12.66 19.01 -24.61
C ASN A 544 11.64 19.95 -23.94
N ALA A 545 12.11 21.13 -23.55
CA ALA A 545 11.25 22.18 -23.04
C ALA A 545 10.30 22.69 -24.13
N LEU A 546 9.04 22.89 -23.74
CA LEU A 546 8.00 23.53 -24.54
C LEU A 546 8.12 25.05 -24.50
N SER A 547 8.59 25.58 -23.37
CA SER A 547 8.91 26.98 -23.20
C SER A 547 10.02 27.13 -22.16
N THR A 548 10.84 28.16 -22.34
CA THR A 548 12.01 28.46 -21.50
C THR A 548 12.09 29.96 -21.25
N HIS A 549 12.40 30.36 -20.02
CA HIS A 549 12.51 31.77 -19.65
C HIS A 549 13.52 32.00 -18.52
N ASN A 550 14.40 32.99 -18.67
CA ASN A 550 15.31 33.44 -17.61
C ASN A 550 14.71 34.64 -16.90
N VAL A 551 14.69 34.59 -15.57
CA VAL A 551 14.10 35.66 -14.76
C VAL A 551 15.09 36.13 -13.71
N THR A 552 15.27 37.44 -13.63
CA THR A 552 16.04 38.09 -12.57
C THR A 552 15.13 38.51 -11.42
N LEU A 553 15.38 37.96 -10.23
CA LEU A 553 14.67 38.25 -8.98
C LEU A 553 15.41 39.35 -8.21
N ALA A 554 14.77 40.50 -8.02
CA ALA A 554 15.31 41.54 -7.14
C ALA A 554 15.29 41.09 -5.66
N PRO A 555 16.21 41.59 -4.82
CA PRO A 555 16.18 41.39 -3.37
C PRO A 555 14.82 41.73 -2.76
N GLY A 556 14.30 40.86 -1.89
CA GLY A 556 13.10 41.13 -1.10
C GLY A 556 12.00 40.07 -1.21
N ASN A 557 10.75 40.53 -1.10
CA ASN A 557 9.59 39.69 -0.85
C ASN A 557 9.23 38.75 -2.03
N ARG A 558 8.36 37.78 -1.72
CA ARG A 558 7.76 36.86 -2.70
C ARG A 558 7.10 37.61 -3.85
N THR A 559 7.48 37.26 -5.08
CA THR A 559 7.02 37.88 -6.32
C THR A 559 6.53 36.81 -7.29
N TRP A 560 5.37 37.06 -7.91
CA TRP A 560 4.87 36.20 -8.99
C TRP A 560 5.66 36.46 -10.25
N VAL A 561 6.27 35.41 -10.77
CA VAL A 561 7.09 35.41 -11.98
C VAL A 561 6.39 34.61 -13.06
N SER A 562 6.36 35.11 -14.28
CA SER A 562 5.64 34.48 -15.39
C SER A 562 6.59 33.78 -16.35
N LEU A 563 6.34 32.49 -16.61
CA LEU A 563 6.86 31.74 -17.76
C LEU A 563 5.82 31.83 -18.89
N PRO A 564 6.05 32.64 -19.93
CA PRO A 564 5.14 32.74 -21.08
C PRO A 564 5.18 31.44 -21.89
N VAL A 565 4.02 30.95 -22.33
CA VAL A 565 3.88 29.69 -23.08
C VAL A 565 3.22 29.97 -24.43
N GLY A 566 2.03 30.58 -24.42
CA GLY A 566 1.36 31.13 -25.60
C GLY A 566 1.00 30.12 -26.70
N GLN A 567 0.86 28.83 -26.38
CA GLN A 567 0.62 27.75 -27.34
C GLN A 567 -0.52 26.80 -26.92
N GLU A 568 -1.07 26.09 -27.90
CA GLU A 568 -2.04 25.01 -27.69
C GLU A 568 -1.35 23.76 -27.14
N LEU A 569 -1.89 23.22 -26.05
CA LEU A 569 -1.40 22.00 -25.42
C LEU A 569 -2.50 20.94 -25.37
N ALA A 570 -2.15 19.68 -25.60
CA ALA A 570 -3.08 18.57 -25.43
C ALA A 570 -3.42 18.36 -23.94
N PRO A 571 -4.57 17.74 -23.61
CA PRO A 571 -4.82 17.29 -22.25
C PRO A 571 -3.73 16.30 -21.82
N GLY A 572 -3.23 16.43 -20.59
CA GLY A 572 -2.18 15.55 -20.08
C GLY A 572 -1.42 16.10 -18.88
N CYS A 573 -0.30 15.46 -18.56
CA CYS A 573 0.58 15.85 -17.46
C CYS A 573 1.74 16.72 -17.97
N TYR A 574 2.01 17.79 -17.22
CA TYR A 574 3.10 18.72 -17.50
C TYR A 574 3.79 19.07 -16.18
N PHE A 575 5.05 19.51 -16.26
CA PHE A 575 5.73 20.07 -15.09
C PHE A 575 6.48 21.34 -15.44
N VAL A 576 6.50 22.25 -14.46
CA VAL A 576 7.33 23.44 -14.51
C VAL A 576 8.56 23.23 -13.63
N GLN A 577 9.73 23.54 -14.19
CA GLN A 577 11.04 23.39 -13.57
C GLN A 577 11.60 24.78 -13.26
N ALA A 578 12.22 24.92 -12.09
CA ALA A 578 13.01 26.08 -11.71
C ALA A 578 14.43 25.63 -11.35
N GLU A 579 15.41 26.19 -12.04
CA GLU A 579 16.83 25.91 -11.85
C GLU A 579 17.57 27.22 -11.49
N PRO A 580 18.31 27.25 -10.38
CA PRO A 580 19.08 28.44 -9.99
C PRO A 580 20.30 28.62 -10.90
N GLU A 581 20.63 29.85 -11.32
CA GLU A 581 21.94 30.12 -11.95
C GLU A 581 23.09 30.03 -10.94
N ASP A 582 22.83 30.40 -9.67
CA ASP A 582 23.75 30.23 -8.54
C ASP A 582 23.09 29.33 -7.47
N PRO A 583 23.51 28.04 -7.36
CA PRO A 583 22.99 27.11 -6.36
C PRO A 583 23.29 27.51 -4.91
N MET A 584 24.25 28.40 -4.66
CA MET A 584 24.51 28.99 -3.34
C MET A 584 23.80 30.34 -3.15
N GLY A 585 23.02 30.74 -4.16
CA GLY A 585 22.25 31.97 -4.15
C GLY A 585 21.06 31.93 -3.21
N SER A 586 20.40 33.07 -3.12
CA SER A 586 19.32 33.35 -2.16
C SER A 586 17.91 33.15 -2.73
N ALA A 587 17.80 32.47 -3.88
CA ALA A 587 16.52 32.18 -4.51
C ALA A 587 15.75 31.09 -3.74
N ALA A 588 14.44 31.23 -3.64
CA ALA A 588 13.56 30.23 -3.06
C ALA A 588 12.21 30.18 -3.78
N TRP A 589 11.58 29.01 -3.79
CA TRP A 589 10.22 28.83 -4.30
C TRP A 589 9.28 28.66 -3.11
N ALA A 590 8.22 29.49 -3.06
CA ALA A 590 7.21 29.36 -2.02
C ALA A 590 6.58 27.95 -2.04
N HIS A 591 6.29 27.42 -0.85
CA HIS A 591 5.76 26.06 -0.65
C HIS A 591 4.51 26.09 0.24
N SER A 592 3.52 25.28 -0.12
CA SER A 592 2.28 25.07 0.63
C SER A 592 2.23 23.63 1.14
N PRO A 593 1.72 23.39 2.36
CA PRO A 593 1.40 22.04 2.82
C PRO A 593 0.19 21.43 2.09
N GLU A 594 -0.57 22.21 1.32
CA GLU A 594 -1.70 21.71 0.54
C GLU A 594 -1.27 20.80 -0.61
N GLU A 595 -2.10 19.80 -0.90
CA GLU A 595 -1.82 18.77 -1.92
C GLU A 595 -3.05 18.62 -2.86
N PRO A 596 -3.29 19.57 -3.78
CA PRO A 596 -4.37 19.49 -4.74
C PRO A 596 -4.24 18.23 -5.60
N VAL A 597 -5.35 17.52 -5.81
CA VAL A 597 -5.38 16.30 -6.60
C VAL A 597 -4.74 16.53 -7.99
N GLY A 598 -3.92 15.61 -8.48
CA GLY A 598 -3.28 15.77 -9.78
C GLY A 598 -2.10 16.74 -9.81
N THR A 599 -1.34 16.86 -8.72
CA THR A 599 -0.08 17.61 -8.66
C THR A 599 1.02 16.77 -8.01
N GLN A 600 2.29 17.13 -8.18
CA GLN A 600 3.42 16.52 -7.46
C GLN A 600 4.62 17.46 -7.50
N ALA A 601 5.23 17.74 -6.35
CA ALA A 601 6.49 18.47 -6.29
C ALA A 601 7.66 17.48 -6.21
N ALA A 602 8.81 17.83 -6.78
CA ALA A 602 10.05 17.09 -6.57
C ALA A 602 11.27 18.01 -6.60
N GLU A 603 12.40 17.52 -6.11
CA GLU A 603 13.70 18.17 -6.17
C GLU A 603 14.75 17.23 -6.75
N TRP A 604 15.69 17.77 -7.52
CA TRP A 604 16.81 17.00 -8.03
C TRP A 604 17.85 16.82 -6.92
N ALA A 605 18.26 15.59 -6.66
CA ALA A 605 19.34 15.31 -5.72
C ALA A 605 20.67 15.24 -6.47
N ALA A 606 21.40 16.37 -6.57
CA ALA A 606 22.73 16.38 -7.17
C ALA A 606 23.76 15.57 -6.33
N GLU A 607 23.56 15.54 -5.01
CA GLU A 607 24.33 14.77 -4.04
C GLU A 607 23.38 13.92 -3.18
N ALA A 608 23.92 12.97 -2.42
CA ALA A 608 23.14 12.15 -1.50
C ALA A 608 22.57 13.02 -0.37
N CYS A 609 21.28 13.38 -0.44
CA CYS A 609 20.64 14.16 0.62
C CYS A 609 20.26 13.27 1.81
N GLY A 610 21.03 13.34 2.90
CA GLY A 610 20.75 12.64 4.16
C GLY A 610 20.96 11.12 4.10
N ALA A 611 20.63 10.44 5.20
CA ALA A 611 20.65 8.98 5.28
C ALA A 611 19.53 8.39 4.40
N GLY A 612 19.79 8.24 3.10
CA GLY A 612 18.85 7.68 2.12
C GLY A 612 18.69 8.48 0.83
N GLY A 613 19.42 9.57 0.58
CA GLY A 613 19.40 10.20 -0.74
C GLY A 613 20.26 9.43 -1.73
N VAL A 614 19.74 9.09 -2.91
CA VAL A 614 20.56 8.56 -4.01
C VAL A 614 20.87 9.72 -4.96
N PRO A 615 22.15 10.09 -5.15
CA PRO A 615 22.52 11.12 -6.11
C PRO A 615 22.01 10.78 -7.52
N GLY A 616 21.63 11.80 -8.29
CA GLY A 616 21.22 11.64 -9.68
C GLY A 616 19.78 11.16 -9.88
N LEU A 617 18.91 11.31 -8.86
CA LEU A 617 17.48 10.98 -8.96
C LEU A 617 16.60 12.15 -8.50
N TRP A 618 15.34 12.09 -8.92
CA TRP A 618 14.28 12.99 -8.44
C TRP A 618 13.73 12.51 -7.10
N HIS A 619 13.76 13.40 -6.10
CA HIS A 619 13.17 13.19 -4.80
C HIS A 619 11.81 13.85 -4.72
N MET A 620 10.76 13.04 -4.65
CA MET A 620 9.40 13.53 -4.46
C MET A 620 9.30 14.36 -3.18
N THR A 621 8.46 15.39 -3.18
CA THR A 621 8.25 16.31 -2.05
C THR A 621 6.75 16.39 -1.74
N ARG A 622 6.39 16.33 -0.45
CA ARG A 622 5.01 16.51 0.03
C ARG A 622 4.62 18.00 0.02
N GLY A 623 3.32 18.27 -0.05
CA GLY A 623 2.80 19.61 -0.34
C GLY A 623 2.94 19.96 -1.82
N GLY A 624 2.97 21.25 -2.11
CA GLY A 624 3.19 21.75 -3.47
C GLY A 624 3.91 23.09 -3.50
N LEU A 625 4.70 23.29 -4.55
CA LEU A 625 5.35 24.55 -4.86
C LEU A 625 4.33 25.49 -5.49
N LEU A 626 4.25 26.74 -5.01
CA LEU A 626 3.17 27.64 -5.39
C LEU A 626 3.28 28.05 -6.86
N PHE A 627 2.24 27.76 -7.62
CA PHE A 627 2.13 28.06 -9.04
C PHE A 627 0.71 28.48 -9.42
N ARG A 628 0.59 29.20 -10.55
CA ARG A 628 -0.67 29.53 -11.20
C ARG A 628 -0.63 29.24 -12.69
N LEU A 629 -1.75 28.83 -13.27
CA LEU A 629 -1.95 28.66 -14.71
C LEU A 629 -2.85 29.76 -15.25
N GLN A 630 -2.52 30.25 -16.44
CA GLN A 630 -3.30 31.23 -17.18
C GLN A 630 -3.65 30.68 -18.57
N PRO A 631 -4.94 30.37 -18.85
CA PRO A 631 -6.05 30.28 -17.90
C PRO A 631 -5.89 29.10 -16.91
N SER A 632 -6.76 29.02 -15.89
CA SER A 632 -6.77 27.89 -14.96
C SER A 632 -7.22 26.60 -15.65
N SER A 633 -6.61 25.47 -15.26
CA SER A 633 -6.99 24.13 -15.74
C SER A 633 -8.33 23.69 -15.13
N LEU A 634 -9.11 22.91 -15.88
CA LEU A 634 -10.36 22.27 -15.45
C LEU A 634 -10.23 20.73 -15.52
N PRO A 635 -9.34 20.11 -14.71
CA PRO A 635 -9.00 18.71 -14.90
C PRO A 635 -10.03 17.75 -14.29
N TYR A 636 -11.02 18.24 -13.53
CA TYR A 636 -11.92 17.43 -12.71
C TYR A 636 -13.32 17.22 -13.30
N GLY A 637 -13.43 17.26 -14.62
CA GLY A 637 -14.71 17.09 -15.31
C GLY A 637 -15.31 15.67 -15.20
N PRO A 638 -16.60 15.51 -15.56
CA PRO A 638 -17.35 14.27 -15.36
C PRO A 638 -16.81 13.08 -16.18
N ALA A 639 -16.19 13.32 -17.33
CA ALA A 639 -15.62 12.26 -18.17
C ALA A 639 -14.52 11.44 -17.47
N ASN A 640 -13.91 11.97 -16.41
CA ASN A 640 -12.90 11.25 -15.64
C ASN A 640 -13.41 9.95 -15.02
N VAL A 641 -14.70 9.87 -14.69
CA VAL A 641 -15.30 8.67 -14.06
C VAL A 641 -15.43 7.48 -15.00
N LEU A 642 -15.14 7.68 -16.29
CA LEU A 642 -15.22 6.69 -17.37
C LEU A 642 -13.84 6.25 -17.87
N SER A 643 -12.74 6.72 -17.25
CA SER A 643 -11.39 6.52 -17.78
C SER A 643 -10.84 5.10 -17.60
N GLY A 644 -11.47 4.29 -16.74
CA GLY A 644 -10.97 2.99 -16.28
C GLY A 644 -9.78 3.10 -15.32
N VAL A 645 -9.40 4.31 -14.90
CA VAL A 645 -8.33 4.57 -13.93
C VAL A 645 -8.92 5.30 -12.74
N THR A 646 -8.70 4.83 -11.52
CA THR A 646 -9.38 5.36 -10.34
C THR A 646 -8.49 6.28 -9.49
N ARG A 647 -7.41 6.83 -10.05
CA ARG A 647 -6.45 7.65 -9.30
C ARG A 647 -5.68 8.62 -10.21
N PRO A 648 -5.17 9.74 -9.68
CA PRO A 648 -4.39 10.69 -10.46
C PRO A 648 -3.07 10.08 -10.93
N VAL A 649 -2.87 10.03 -12.25
CA VAL A 649 -1.62 9.53 -12.87
C VAL A 649 -1.21 10.45 -14.03
N SER A 650 -1.67 10.18 -15.25
CA SER A 650 -1.50 11.03 -16.44
C SER A 650 -2.65 12.01 -16.64
N ALA A 651 -3.75 11.83 -15.91
CA ALA A 651 -4.92 12.70 -15.81
C ALA A 651 -5.40 12.74 -14.35
N ALA A 652 -6.37 13.59 -14.02
CA ALA A 652 -6.90 13.67 -12.67
C ALA A 652 -7.68 12.41 -12.28
N ASN A 653 -8.42 11.81 -13.23
CA ASN A 653 -9.15 10.55 -13.04
C ASN A 653 -10.10 10.59 -11.83
N VAL A 654 -10.67 11.77 -11.58
CA VAL A 654 -11.68 12.01 -10.57
C VAL A 654 -12.55 13.17 -11.04
N TRP A 655 -13.86 13.03 -10.89
CA TRP A 655 -14.78 14.15 -10.91
C TRP A 655 -14.80 14.82 -9.54
N ILE A 656 -14.64 16.14 -9.51
CA ILE A 656 -14.77 16.96 -8.30
C ILE A 656 -15.74 18.08 -8.63
N SER A 657 -16.83 18.18 -7.86
CA SER A 657 -17.79 19.29 -7.98
C SER A 657 -17.16 20.65 -7.66
N ASP A 658 -17.72 21.73 -8.20
CA ASP A 658 -17.31 23.09 -7.85
C ASP A 658 -17.50 23.37 -6.34
N PRO A 659 -16.43 23.73 -5.58
CA PRO A 659 -16.54 24.07 -4.17
C PRO A 659 -17.39 25.30 -3.87
N THR A 660 -17.65 26.15 -4.86
CA THR A 660 -18.51 27.33 -4.71
C THR A 660 -20.01 27.02 -4.83
N ALA A 661 -20.36 25.80 -5.27
CA ALA A 661 -21.75 25.36 -5.40
C ALA A 661 -22.44 25.05 -4.05
N GLY A 662 -21.73 25.18 -2.94
CA GLY A 662 -22.20 24.83 -1.59
C GLY A 662 -21.97 23.36 -1.25
N VAL A 663 -22.04 23.04 0.04
CA VAL A 663 -21.89 21.67 0.55
C VAL A 663 -23.05 20.80 0.07
N PRO A 664 -22.81 19.56 -0.42
CA PRO A 664 -23.86 18.62 -0.77
C PRO A 664 -24.94 18.52 0.31
N SER A 665 -26.20 18.59 -0.10
CA SER A 665 -27.37 18.40 0.76
C SER A 665 -28.50 17.73 -0.01
N SER A 666 -29.52 17.23 0.70
CA SER A 666 -30.72 16.69 0.04
C SER A 666 -31.51 17.75 -0.74
N GLU A 667 -31.42 19.04 -0.36
CA GLU A 667 -32.08 20.15 -1.07
C GLU A 667 -31.27 20.61 -2.30
N HIS A 668 -29.95 20.55 -2.19
CA HIS A 668 -29.00 20.94 -3.23
C HIS A 668 -27.96 19.84 -3.44
N PRO A 669 -28.34 18.71 -4.07
CA PRO A 669 -27.41 17.63 -4.34
C PRO A 669 -26.41 18.04 -5.42
N GLN A 670 -25.17 17.58 -5.28
CA GLN A 670 -24.19 17.62 -6.35
C GLN A 670 -24.30 16.31 -7.12
N TRP A 671 -24.44 16.38 -8.44
CA TRP A 671 -24.81 15.21 -9.23
C TRP A 671 -23.88 14.96 -10.41
N LEU A 672 -23.80 13.69 -10.78
CA LEU A 672 -23.11 13.15 -11.94
C LEU A 672 -24.10 12.27 -12.72
N GLU A 673 -24.18 12.44 -14.03
CA GLU A 673 -25.12 11.78 -14.92
C GLU A 673 -24.40 11.09 -16.07
N LEU A 674 -24.83 9.87 -16.41
CA LEU A 674 -24.44 9.14 -17.60
C LEU A 674 -25.66 9.01 -18.53
N ASP A 675 -25.55 9.51 -19.76
CA ASP A 675 -26.53 9.27 -20.84
C ASP A 675 -25.97 8.22 -21.81
N PHE A 676 -26.56 7.03 -21.80
CA PHE A 676 -26.15 5.92 -22.67
C PHE A 676 -26.50 6.13 -24.14
N GLY A 677 -27.22 7.21 -24.50
CA GLY A 677 -27.64 7.48 -25.87
C GLY A 677 -28.78 6.59 -26.38
N GLN A 678 -29.00 5.44 -25.73
CA GLN A 678 -30.06 4.46 -25.95
C GLN A 678 -30.48 3.83 -24.62
N THR A 679 -31.62 3.14 -24.60
CA THR A 679 -32.05 2.40 -23.41
C THR A 679 -31.26 1.10 -23.33
N VAL A 680 -30.52 0.92 -22.24
CA VAL A 680 -29.83 -0.31 -21.85
C VAL A 680 -30.57 -0.99 -20.70
N ARG A 681 -30.23 -2.24 -20.40
CA ARG A 681 -30.70 -2.94 -19.20
C ARG A 681 -29.55 -3.11 -18.23
N LEU A 682 -29.74 -2.75 -16.98
CA LEU A 682 -28.72 -2.80 -15.93
C LEU A 682 -29.23 -3.59 -14.73
N ASP A 683 -28.38 -4.42 -14.14
CA ASP A 683 -28.61 -5.08 -12.85
C ASP A 683 -27.49 -4.82 -11.84
N GLN A 684 -26.44 -4.09 -12.21
CA GLN A 684 -25.36 -3.73 -11.29
C GLN A 684 -24.76 -2.37 -11.63
N VAL A 685 -24.52 -1.57 -10.59
CA VAL A 685 -23.78 -0.31 -10.66
C VAL A 685 -22.67 -0.35 -9.62
N GLU A 686 -21.46 -0.02 -10.03
CA GLU A 686 -20.31 0.11 -9.13
C GLU A 686 -19.86 1.57 -9.06
N LEU A 687 -19.56 2.02 -7.84
CA LEU A 687 -19.09 3.37 -7.56
C LEU A 687 -17.75 3.30 -6.85
N THR A 688 -16.76 4.04 -7.36
CA THR A 688 -15.48 4.25 -6.68
C THR A 688 -15.37 5.73 -6.28
N PHE A 689 -15.33 6.01 -4.98
CA PHE A 689 -15.17 7.34 -4.41
C PHE A 689 -13.71 7.67 -4.13
N ASP A 690 -13.38 8.96 -4.01
CA ASP A 690 -12.04 9.40 -3.64
C ASP A 690 -11.80 9.25 -2.13
N SER A 691 -11.12 8.18 -1.72
CA SER A 691 -10.63 7.98 -0.35
C SER A 691 -9.37 8.81 -0.02
N ASN A 692 -9.03 9.82 -0.84
CA ASN A 692 -7.84 10.66 -0.73
C ASN A 692 -6.59 9.80 -0.53
N LEU A 693 -6.10 9.24 -1.64
CA LEU A 693 -4.94 8.34 -1.66
C LEU A 693 -3.63 9.04 -1.26
N ASP A 694 -3.62 10.36 -1.11
CA ASP A 694 -2.48 11.14 -0.61
C ASP A 694 -2.40 11.12 0.91
N LEU A 695 -3.52 10.89 1.63
CA LEU A 695 -3.51 10.83 3.10
C LEU A 695 -2.77 9.56 3.57
N PRO A 696 -1.62 9.68 4.26
CA PRO A 696 -0.94 8.51 4.80
C PRO A 696 -1.80 7.89 5.91
N PHE A 697 -1.91 6.57 5.94
CA PHE A 697 -2.69 5.89 7.00
C PHE A 697 -2.07 6.02 8.40
N ARG A 698 -0.79 6.39 8.50
CA ARG A 698 -0.03 6.38 9.75
C ARG A 698 -0.49 7.41 10.79
N GLU A 699 -1.29 8.40 10.38
CA GLU A 699 -1.77 9.47 11.27
C GLU A 699 -3.24 9.79 10.98
N PRO A 700 -4.19 9.36 11.85
CA PRO A 700 -5.59 9.71 11.67
C PRO A 700 -5.79 11.17 12.07
N LYS A 701 -5.64 12.08 11.09
CA LYS A 701 -6.06 13.48 11.28
C LYS A 701 -7.58 13.64 11.22
N GLU A 702 -8.28 12.70 10.58
CA GLU A 702 -9.71 12.76 10.26
C GLU A 702 -10.29 11.33 10.17
N ALA A 703 -11.47 11.06 10.73
CA ALA A 703 -12.25 9.87 10.37
C ALA A 703 -13.77 10.08 10.52
N PRO A 704 -14.59 9.46 9.64
CA PRO A 704 -14.19 8.81 8.38
C PRO A 704 -13.43 9.75 7.44
N ILE A 705 -12.80 9.24 6.37
CA ILE A 705 -12.08 10.10 5.42
C ILE A 705 -13.05 11.12 4.84
N THR A 706 -12.76 12.41 5.03
CA THR A 706 -13.70 13.52 4.78
C THR A 706 -14.18 13.60 3.33
N THR A 707 -13.33 13.20 2.37
CA THR A 707 -13.62 13.22 0.93
C THR A 707 -14.53 12.07 0.47
N LEU A 708 -14.73 11.03 1.29
CA LEU A 708 -15.65 9.96 0.93
C LEU A 708 -17.09 10.44 0.98
N VAL A 709 -17.82 10.14 -0.09
CA VAL A 709 -19.26 10.35 -0.19
C VAL A 709 -19.95 9.49 0.88
N ARG A 710 -20.77 10.12 1.71
CA ARG A 710 -21.45 9.50 2.85
C ARG A 710 -22.87 9.09 2.49
N ASP A 711 -23.63 10.03 1.93
CA ASP A 711 -25.03 9.83 1.58
C ASP A 711 -25.24 10.16 0.10
N TYR A 712 -25.93 9.28 -0.61
CA TYR A 712 -26.19 9.44 -2.04
C TYR A 712 -27.42 8.65 -2.52
N ARG A 713 -27.94 9.04 -3.68
CA ARG A 713 -29.02 8.35 -4.39
C ARG A 713 -28.59 8.01 -5.81
N LEU A 714 -29.06 6.87 -6.29
CA LEU A 714 -29.05 6.55 -7.72
C LEU A 714 -30.47 6.72 -8.27
N LEU A 715 -30.56 7.45 -9.38
CA LEU A 715 -31.78 7.69 -10.12
C LEU A 715 -31.61 7.17 -11.54
N ALA A 716 -32.67 6.63 -12.12
CA ALA A 716 -32.69 6.20 -13.51
C ALA A 716 -33.82 6.90 -14.29
N GLN A 717 -33.55 7.15 -15.56
CA GLN A 717 -34.55 7.58 -16.53
C GLN A 717 -34.61 6.54 -17.65
N PRO A 718 -35.74 5.84 -17.88
CA PRO A 718 -35.80 4.73 -18.84
C PRO A 718 -35.82 5.20 -20.31
N ALA A 719 -36.31 6.41 -20.58
CA ALA A 719 -36.39 7.01 -21.91
C ALA A 719 -36.29 8.54 -21.82
N SER A 720 -35.90 9.20 -22.92
CA SER A 720 -35.80 10.66 -22.96
C SER A 720 -37.14 11.30 -22.61
N GLY A 721 -37.15 12.19 -21.61
CA GLY A 721 -38.36 12.88 -21.15
C GLY A 721 -39.24 12.09 -20.18
N ALA A 722 -38.91 10.82 -19.86
CA ALA A 722 -39.54 10.09 -18.78
C ALA A 722 -39.21 10.74 -17.42
N PRO A 723 -40.04 10.58 -16.37
CA PRO A 723 -39.65 11.01 -15.04
C PRO A 723 -38.40 10.25 -14.55
N TRP A 724 -37.63 10.90 -13.67
CA TRP A 724 -36.59 10.21 -12.92
C TRP A 724 -37.22 9.29 -11.88
N GLU A 725 -36.71 8.08 -11.78
CA GLU A 725 -37.12 7.06 -10.83
C GLU A 725 -35.99 6.79 -9.83
N ASP A 726 -36.32 6.70 -8.54
CA ASP A 726 -35.39 6.22 -7.52
C ASP A 726 -35.02 4.76 -7.76
N VAL A 727 -33.71 4.50 -7.83
CA VAL A 727 -33.14 3.16 -7.97
C VAL A 727 -32.64 2.66 -6.62
N LEU A 728 -31.91 3.51 -5.89
CA LEU A 728 -31.25 3.18 -4.63
C LEU A 728 -31.01 4.47 -3.85
N ALA A 729 -31.04 4.36 -2.51
CA ALA A 729 -30.44 5.34 -1.62
C ALA A 729 -29.47 4.64 -0.66
N GLU A 730 -28.32 5.25 -0.40
CA GLU A 730 -27.32 4.80 0.56
C GLU A 730 -27.03 5.94 1.55
N SER A 731 -26.85 5.60 2.82
CA SER A 731 -26.43 6.54 3.86
C SER A 731 -25.33 5.98 4.74
N GLY A 732 -24.51 6.87 5.30
CA GLY A 732 -23.43 6.48 6.23
C GLY A 732 -22.25 5.76 5.58
N ASN A 733 -22.04 5.90 4.26
CA ASN A 733 -20.91 5.28 3.59
C ASN A 733 -19.55 5.88 4.04
N TYR A 734 -18.60 5.00 4.30
CA TYR A 734 -17.19 5.33 4.56
C TYR A 734 -16.23 4.42 3.78
N GLN A 735 -16.74 3.67 2.81
CA GLN A 735 -15.96 2.79 1.96
C GLN A 735 -15.69 3.43 0.61
N ARG A 736 -14.52 3.10 0.03
CA ARG A 736 -14.08 3.61 -1.27
C ARG A 736 -14.89 3.04 -2.43
N ARG A 737 -15.08 1.72 -2.44
CA ARG A 737 -15.78 1.00 -3.52
C ARG A 737 -17.12 0.51 -3.01
N ARG A 738 -18.18 0.74 -3.78
CA ARG A 738 -19.53 0.25 -3.50
C ARG A 738 -20.09 -0.45 -4.73
N VAL A 739 -20.57 -1.68 -4.52
CA VAL A 739 -21.20 -2.50 -5.55
C VAL A 739 -22.67 -2.62 -5.19
N HIS A 740 -23.53 -2.16 -6.09
CA HIS A 740 -24.98 -2.17 -5.91
C HIS A 740 -25.61 -3.09 -6.92
N ARG A 741 -26.28 -4.14 -6.45
CA ARG A 741 -27.12 -5.00 -7.29
C ARG A 741 -28.51 -4.40 -7.36
N LEU A 742 -29.01 -4.30 -8.58
CA LEU A 742 -30.29 -3.71 -8.95
C LEU A 742 -31.21 -4.82 -9.46
N GLU A 743 -32.51 -4.60 -9.36
CA GLU A 743 -33.46 -5.34 -10.19
C GLU A 743 -33.23 -4.95 -11.65
N ASP A 744 -33.25 -5.94 -12.57
CA ASP A 744 -33.01 -5.72 -14.00
C ASP A 744 -33.91 -4.60 -14.58
N ARG A 745 -33.30 -3.45 -14.83
CA ARG A 745 -34.01 -2.19 -15.09
C ARG A 745 -33.59 -1.57 -16.41
N ALA A 746 -34.58 -1.07 -17.14
CA ALA A 746 -34.36 -0.27 -18.34
C ALA A 746 -33.86 1.13 -17.96
N VAL A 747 -32.68 1.51 -18.47
CA VAL A 747 -32.01 2.76 -18.14
C VAL A 747 -31.50 3.39 -19.44
N ARG A 748 -31.92 4.61 -19.73
CA ARG A 748 -31.26 5.47 -20.73
C ARG A 748 -30.29 6.43 -20.07
N ARG A 749 -30.68 6.98 -18.92
CA ARG A 749 -29.83 7.86 -18.11
C ARG A 749 -29.74 7.37 -16.68
N LEU A 750 -28.53 7.38 -16.14
CA LEU A 750 -28.25 7.06 -14.75
C LEU A 750 -27.70 8.32 -14.09
N ARG A 751 -28.21 8.69 -12.92
CA ARG A 751 -27.72 9.84 -12.15
C ARG A 751 -27.36 9.41 -10.74
N LEU A 752 -26.16 9.78 -10.32
CA LEU A 752 -25.71 9.76 -8.94
C LEU A 752 -25.92 11.15 -8.34
N GLU A 753 -26.79 11.26 -7.32
CA GLU A 753 -26.95 12.47 -6.51
C GLU A 753 -26.22 12.28 -5.19
N VAL A 754 -25.16 13.06 -4.97
CA VAL A 754 -24.45 13.13 -3.69
C VAL A 754 -25.17 14.14 -2.80
N THR A 755 -25.65 13.68 -1.65
CA THR A 755 -26.41 14.48 -0.69
C THR A 755 -25.64 14.74 0.59
N ALA A 756 -24.56 14.00 0.87
CA ALA A 756 -23.60 14.35 1.91
C ALA A 756 -22.23 13.67 1.72
N THR A 757 -21.19 14.28 2.28
CA THR A 757 -19.86 13.70 2.43
C THR A 757 -19.55 13.47 3.91
N ASN A 758 -18.40 12.85 4.20
CA ASN A 758 -17.90 12.72 5.58
C ASN A 758 -17.19 14.00 6.10
N GLY A 759 -17.32 15.14 5.41
CA GLY A 759 -16.82 16.43 5.87
C GLY A 759 -16.29 17.35 4.76
N ALA A 760 -16.02 16.82 3.56
CA ALA A 760 -15.58 17.63 2.43
C ALA A 760 -16.74 18.50 1.87
N PRO A 761 -16.47 19.75 1.46
CA PRO A 761 -17.49 20.62 0.86
C PRO A 761 -17.84 20.25 -0.59
N VAL A 762 -17.22 19.20 -1.13
CA VAL A 762 -17.30 18.80 -2.54
C VAL A 762 -17.52 17.30 -2.66
N ALA A 763 -18.31 16.88 -3.64
CA ALA A 763 -18.42 15.50 -4.08
C ALA A 763 -17.17 15.11 -4.88
N ARG A 764 -16.67 13.90 -4.64
CA ARG A 764 -15.53 13.33 -5.37
C ARG A 764 -15.80 11.88 -5.78
N VAL A 765 -15.83 11.63 -7.08
CA VAL A 765 -16.11 10.30 -7.66
C VAL A 765 -15.01 9.96 -8.64
N ALA A 766 -14.33 8.84 -8.42
CA ALA A 766 -13.23 8.39 -9.26
C ALA A 766 -13.71 7.50 -10.41
N GLU A 767 -14.80 6.76 -10.24
CA GLU A 767 -15.30 5.82 -11.26
C GLU A 767 -16.78 5.52 -11.07
N VAL A 768 -17.47 5.32 -12.19
CA VAL A 768 -18.80 4.71 -12.24
C VAL A 768 -18.77 3.60 -13.28
N ARG A 769 -19.20 2.39 -12.89
CA ARG A 769 -19.38 1.26 -13.80
C ARG A 769 -20.83 0.82 -13.80
N ALA A 770 -21.31 0.34 -14.95
CA ALA A 770 -22.69 -0.07 -15.13
C ALA A 770 -22.74 -1.36 -15.95
N TYR A 771 -23.22 -2.44 -15.33
CA TYR A 771 -23.21 -3.76 -15.93
C TYR A 771 -24.63 -4.22 -16.30
N PRO A 772 -24.78 -4.91 -17.45
CA PRO A 772 -26.03 -5.53 -17.82
C PRO A 772 -26.26 -6.81 -17.03
N SER A 773 -27.51 -7.26 -17.01
CA SER A 773 -27.83 -8.59 -16.52
C SER A 773 -26.97 -9.65 -17.19
N ALA A 774 -26.32 -10.48 -16.38
CA ALA A 774 -25.67 -11.68 -16.88
C ALA A 774 -26.73 -12.53 -17.63
N PRO A 775 -26.41 -13.03 -18.84
CA PRO A 775 -27.37 -13.75 -19.67
C PRO A 775 -27.91 -15.04 -19.05
#